data_AF-A0A955IMU0-F1
#
_entry.id   AF-A0A955IMU0-F1
#
_cell.length_a   1.000
_cell.length_b   1.000
_cell.length_c   1.000
_cell.angle_alpha   90.00
_cell.angle_beta   90.00
_cell.angle_gamma   90.00
#
_symmetry.space_group_name_H-M   'P 1'
#
loop_
_entity.id
_entity.type
_entity.pdbx_description
1 polymer ?
#
loop_
_entity_poly.entity_id
_entity_poly.type
_entity_poly.pdbx_seq_one_letter_code
_entity_poly.pdbx_strand_id
1 'polypeptide(L)'
;MTSCFSRPTPAMGGCVCVAMALLTTTPASGRPAAFTEEAVARGVTYLVHDFGPFASTFLYGTGVAFADLDGDGDEDLIVLGRIDGVVGFFENDGTGHFTDRTSTVNPPALTFPSSVTAADYDDDGDLDVYLGCYLEPNVMLRNDGAFSFMDVSIAAGVADGGAAMGCAWGDLNNDTWLDLYLPNRTGTDGNTAPNCVFMNNGDGTFASSAAAMGLDMGTDPTLLVACLDYDRDGDADIYAGNDKGTGPLLWNHMFQNNGGVFTDVTAATGTAADVDCMGIAFGDWDHNRWPDLYVTNTPPGNVLLMSNGDGTFSDATLAANVGSYVIGWATMFLDYDNDGWDELYVCNMMAANRLYEADGAFPATDIAPALGVAEARTSFCAAYADVDGDGDLDLAVSTPTANLQLFINHEGELRNYARFRVVGQGHNRFGVGAQVDVRTGTTWQMREVHNGANYKSQNEFVLHFGVDSATTLDEVIVAWPGGATRTLTNYSANTQWTLYPPERRGDVDGDAQWDTQDWNAFLGCLDADTATGVTPGCEMMDFDGNAVIDCDDANALLALWSGGGVAPTPPATLCITCGVCSNVAAGGPAGTVGLEDLNIVLFSFGSSGNPIGTNGDTDCDGDTDLADLNNVLFDFGAVVPCGP
;
A
#
# COMPACT_ATOMS: atom_id res chain seq x y z
N MET A 1 -35.99 40.71 -14.16
CA MET A 1 -36.87 41.82 -13.73
C MET A 1 -36.71 41.97 -12.23
N THR A 2 -36.03 43.02 -11.80
CA THR A 2 -35.72 43.34 -10.41
C THR A 2 -36.80 44.27 -9.84
N SER A 3 -37.33 43.98 -8.65
CA SER A 3 -38.13 44.92 -7.88
C SER A 3 -37.37 45.38 -6.64
N CYS A 4 -37.13 46.68 -6.57
CA CYS A 4 -36.56 47.40 -5.45
C CYS A 4 -37.62 47.70 -4.39
N PHE A 5 -37.26 47.61 -3.11
CA PHE A 5 -37.84 48.46 -2.06
C PHE A 5 -36.73 49.31 -1.44
N SER A 6 -37.00 50.60 -1.34
CA SER A 6 -36.11 51.63 -0.81
C SER A 6 -36.63 52.12 0.54
N ARG A 7 -35.72 52.42 1.46
CA ARG A 7 -35.85 53.53 2.43
C ARG A 7 -34.47 54.05 2.86
N PRO A 8 -34.29 55.36 3.05
CA PRO A 8 -32.97 55.97 3.26
C PRO A 8 -32.73 56.42 4.72
N THR A 9 -31.47 56.42 5.16
CA THR A 9 -30.82 57.54 5.88
C THR A 9 -29.32 57.26 6.09
N PRO A 10 -28.47 58.31 6.25
CA PRO A 10 -27.04 58.23 5.93
C PRO A 10 -26.14 58.28 7.17
N ALA A 11 -25.04 57.54 7.17
CA ALA A 11 -23.87 57.89 7.96
C ALA A 11 -22.59 57.29 7.35
N MET A 12 -21.66 58.22 7.12
CA MET A 12 -20.24 58.14 6.74
C MET A 12 -19.52 56.80 7.03
N GLY A 13 -18.85 56.27 6.00
CA GLY A 13 -17.78 55.29 6.10
C GLY A 13 -17.02 55.27 4.79
N GLY A 14 -15.70 55.52 4.84
CA GLY A 14 -14.85 55.63 3.66
C GLY A 14 -14.90 54.37 2.79
N CYS A 15 -15.09 54.56 1.49
CA CYS A 15 -15.00 53.50 0.50
C CYS A 15 -13.53 53.11 0.33
N VAL A 16 -13.12 51.99 0.93
CA VAL A 16 -11.93 51.25 0.45
C VAL A 16 -12.44 50.41 -0.72
N CYS A 17 -12.12 50.83 -1.94
CA CYS A 17 -12.29 49.97 -3.11
C CYS A 17 -11.26 48.84 -3.02
N VAL A 18 -11.66 47.71 -2.44
CA VAL A 18 -10.98 46.43 -2.72
C VAL A 18 -11.40 46.06 -4.12
N ALA A 19 -10.52 46.28 -5.09
CA ALA A 19 -10.67 45.68 -6.40
C ALA A 19 -10.53 44.17 -6.21
N MET A 20 -11.65 43.44 -6.22
CA MET A 20 -11.63 42.02 -6.54
C MET A 20 -11.15 41.92 -7.98
N ALA A 21 -9.84 41.71 -8.16
CA ALA A 21 -9.35 41.13 -9.39
C ALA A 21 -9.94 39.72 -9.44
N LEU A 22 -10.94 39.51 -10.30
CA LEU A 22 -11.17 38.19 -10.86
C LEU A 22 -9.88 37.85 -11.62
N LEU A 23 -8.98 37.12 -10.97
CA LEU A 23 -7.99 36.32 -11.65
C LEU A 23 -8.78 35.19 -12.31
N THR A 24 -9.32 35.45 -13.49
CA THR A 24 -9.59 34.36 -14.42
C THR A 24 -8.23 33.86 -14.83
N THR A 25 -7.76 32.79 -14.19
CA THR A 25 -6.69 31.97 -14.75
C THR A 25 -7.24 31.40 -16.05
N THR A 26 -6.95 32.07 -17.15
CA THR A 26 -6.91 31.39 -18.44
C THR A 26 -5.90 30.25 -18.27
N PRO A 27 -6.26 28.98 -18.59
CA PRO A 27 -5.32 27.88 -18.48
C PRO A 27 -4.09 28.26 -19.30
N ALA A 28 -2.92 28.17 -18.67
CA ALA A 28 -1.67 28.34 -19.38
C ALA A 28 -1.61 27.26 -20.47
N SER A 29 -1.56 27.71 -21.72
CA SER A 29 -0.95 27.06 -22.87
C SER A 29 -1.07 25.52 -22.98
N GLY A 30 -2.00 25.03 -23.80
CA GLY A 30 -1.78 23.93 -24.76
C GLY A 30 -1.31 22.56 -24.26
N ARG A 31 -1.16 22.33 -22.97
CA ARG A 31 -0.89 21.03 -22.37
C ARG A 31 -2.21 20.24 -22.31
N PRO A 32 -2.23 18.94 -22.68
CA PRO A 32 -3.38 18.09 -22.37
C PRO A 32 -3.66 18.08 -20.87
N ALA A 33 -4.89 17.72 -20.48
CA ALA A 33 -5.21 17.47 -19.09
C ALA A 33 -4.31 16.35 -18.53
N ALA A 34 -3.94 16.43 -17.25
CA ALA A 34 -3.15 15.41 -16.57
C ALA A 34 -3.80 14.03 -16.71
N PHE A 35 -5.13 13.98 -16.52
CA PHE A 35 -5.90 12.77 -16.67
C PHE A 35 -6.73 12.74 -17.95
N THR A 36 -6.87 11.56 -18.54
CA THR A 36 -7.84 11.24 -19.60
C THR A 36 -8.75 10.10 -19.16
N GLU A 37 -10.05 10.20 -19.43
CA GLU A 37 -10.95 9.06 -19.20
C GLU A 37 -10.81 8.06 -20.36
N GLU A 38 -10.34 6.85 -20.06
CA GLU A 38 -9.95 5.84 -21.06
C GLU A 38 -10.59 4.47 -20.86
N ALA A 39 -11.58 4.29 -19.97
CA ALA A 39 -12.10 2.96 -19.60
C ALA A 39 -12.42 2.09 -20.82
N VAL A 40 -13.20 2.59 -21.79
CA VAL A 40 -13.56 1.84 -23.00
C VAL A 40 -12.36 1.59 -23.91
N ALA A 41 -11.42 2.52 -24.00
CA ALA A 41 -10.21 2.38 -24.81
C ALA A 41 -9.27 1.32 -24.22
N ARG A 42 -9.23 1.25 -22.89
CA ARG A 42 -8.49 0.28 -22.07
C ARG A 42 -9.27 -1.02 -21.83
N GLY A 43 -10.40 -1.26 -22.52
CA GLY A 43 -11.12 -2.55 -22.48
C GLY A 43 -12.18 -2.70 -21.38
N VAL A 44 -12.35 -1.71 -20.52
CA VAL A 44 -13.33 -1.70 -19.44
C VAL A 44 -14.67 -1.16 -19.92
N THR A 45 -15.61 -2.07 -20.22
CA THR A 45 -17.01 -1.72 -20.52
C THR A 45 -17.95 -2.31 -19.46
N TYR A 46 -18.27 -1.50 -18.45
CA TYR A 46 -19.13 -1.90 -17.34
C TYR A 46 -20.12 -0.77 -17.01
N LEU A 47 -21.39 -0.94 -17.38
CA LEU A 47 -22.44 0.04 -17.10
C LEU A 47 -22.90 -0.07 -15.64
N VAL A 48 -22.55 0.92 -14.83
CA VAL A 48 -22.97 1.03 -13.44
C VAL A 48 -24.43 1.47 -13.40
N HIS A 49 -25.29 0.65 -12.79
CA HIS A 49 -26.70 0.94 -12.63
C HIS A 49 -26.93 1.90 -11.46
N ASP A 50 -27.90 2.81 -11.63
CA ASP A 50 -28.36 3.65 -10.54
C ASP A 50 -29.42 2.91 -9.72
N PHE A 51 -28.99 2.33 -8.59
CA PHE A 51 -29.90 1.78 -7.59
C PHE A 51 -30.67 2.88 -6.83
N GLY A 52 -30.35 4.16 -7.05
CA GLY A 52 -31.12 5.32 -6.62
C GLY A 52 -31.12 5.60 -5.11
N PRO A 53 -31.32 6.86 -4.70
CA PRO A 53 -31.88 7.22 -3.39
C PRO A 53 -33.39 6.90 -3.28
N PHE A 54 -34.05 6.71 -4.43
CA PHE A 54 -35.50 6.67 -4.60
C PHE A 54 -36.02 5.35 -5.20
N ALA A 55 -35.13 4.43 -5.58
CA ALA A 55 -35.52 3.04 -5.58
C ALA A 55 -35.60 2.61 -4.11
N SER A 56 -36.44 1.63 -3.79
CA SER A 56 -36.83 1.26 -2.43
C SER A 56 -35.69 0.70 -1.55
N THR A 57 -34.42 0.87 -1.93
CA THR A 57 -33.27 0.09 -1.43
C THR A 57 -32.10 0.93 -0.90
N PHE A 58 -32.08 2.26 -1.05
CA PHE A 58 -31.09 3.16 -0.40
C PHE A 58 -29.61 2.74 -0.51
N LEU A 59 -29.22 2.12 -1.63
CA LEU A 59 -27.91 1.48 -1.76
C LEU A 59 -26.76 2.49 -1.91
N TYR A 60 -27.00 3.66 -2.53
CA TYR A 60 -26.01 4.73 -2.76
C TYR A 60 -24.65 4.21 -3.29
N GLY A 61 -24.60 3.83 -4.57
CA GLY A 61 -23.36 3.37 -5.20
C GLY A 61 -22.92 1.97 -4.81
N THR A 62 -21.98 1.44 -5.59
CA THR A 62 -21.49 0.06 -5.50
C THR A 62 -19.99 0.07 -5.74
N GLY A 63 -19.28 -0.73 -4.95
CA GLY A 63 -17.83 -0.71 -4.83
C GLY A 63 -17.04 -0.98 -6.12
N VAL A 64 -15.79 -0.53 -6.09
CA VAL A 64 -14.73 -0.80 -7.05
C VAL A 64 -13.44 -1.12 -6.29
N ALA A 65 -12.68 -2.11 -6.74
CA ALA A 65 -11.41 -2.50 -6.11
C ALA A 65 -10.33 -2.77 -7.16
N PHE A 66 -9.11 -2.38 -6.83
CA PHE A 66 -7.89 -2.87 -7.48
C PHE A 66 -7.25 -3.96 -6.62
N ALA A 67 -6.82 -5.05 -7.26
CA ALA A 67 -6.13 -6.18 -6.63
C ALA A 67 -5.45 -7.05 -7.70
N ASP A 68 -4.23 -7.51 -7.47
CA ASP A 68 -3.54 -8.55 -8.26
C ASP A 68 -4.20 -9.93 -8.02
N LEU A 69 -5.10 -10.37 -8.91
CA LEU A 69 -5.94 -11.58 -8.71
C LEU A 69 -5.34 -12.85 -9.30
N ASP A 70 -4.28 -12.77 -10.12
CA ASP A 70 -3.59 -13.95 -10.64
C ASP A 70 -2.08 -14.00 -10.30
N GLY A 71 -1.61 -13.03 -9.51
CA GLY A 71 -0.27 -13.03 -8.92
C GLY A 71 0.83 -12.67 -9.91
N ASP A 72 0.50 -12.05 -11.04
CA ASP A 72 1.47 -11.63 -12.06
C ASP A 72 2.12 -10.27 -11.79
N GLY A 73 1.57 -9.54 -10.82
CA GLY A 73 2.13 -8.30 -10.28
C GLY A 73 1.53 -7.02 -10.84
N ASP A 74 0.50 -7.09 -11.68
CA ASP A 74 -0.31 -5.94 -12.05
C ASP A 74 -1.71 -5.95 -11.42
N GLU A 75 -2.26 -4.75 -11.25
CA GLU A 75 -3.52 -4.57 -10.53
C GLU A 75 -4.71 -4.86 -11.45
N ASP A 76 -5.49 -5.88 -11.10
CA ASP A 76 -6.76 -6.19 -11.76
C ASP A 76 -7.91 -5.38 -11.18
N LEU A 77 -9.03 -5.39 -11.89
CA LEU A 77 -10.17 -4.54 -11.55
C LEU A 77 -11.44 -5.35 -11.27
N ILE A 78 -12.01 -5.14 -10.08
CA ILE A 78 -13.32 -5.68 -9.68
C ILE A 78 -14.33 -4.54 -9.63
N VAL A 79 -15.47 -4.72 -10.29
CA VAL A 79 -16.50 -3.67 -10.40
C VAL A 79 -17.88 -4.22 -10.03
N LEU A 80 -18.57 -3.52 -9.14
CA LEU A 80 -19.95 -3.82 -8.77
C LEU A 80 -20.94 -2.87 -9.43
N GLY A 81 -22.20 -3.31 -9.47
CA GLY A 81 -23.34 -2.43 -9.68
C GLY A 81 -24.07 -2.54 -11.01
N ARG A 82 -23.90 -3.62 -11.77
CA ARG A 82 -24.80 -3.86 -12.90
C ARG A 82 -26.23 -4.18 -12.45
N ILE A 83 -27.20 -3.82 -13.29
CA ILE A 83 -28.63 -4.06 -13.03
C ILE A 83 -28.98 -5.56 -12.95
N ASP A 84 -28.20 -6.41 -13.62
CA ASP A 84 -28.38 -7.86 -13.63
C ASP A 84 -27.66 -8.55 -12.44
N GLY A 85 -27.01 -7.76 -11.57
CA GLY A 85 -26.30 -8.27 -10.39
C GLY A 85 -24.94 -8.88 -10.70
N VAL A 86 -24.49 -8.87 -11.96
CA VAL A 86 -23.21 -9.48 -12.36
C VAL A 86 -22.04 -8.65 -11.85
N VAL A 87 -21.13 -9.28 -11.10
CA VAL A 87 -19.85 -8.72 -10.69
C VAL A 87 -18.89 -8.72 -11.87
N GLY A 88 -18.24 -7.59 -12.15
CA GLY A 88 -17.24 -7.46 -13.20
C GLY A 88 -15.87 -7.86 -12.70
N PHE A 89 -15.16 -8.70 -13.46
CA PHE A 89 -13.76 -9.05 -13.24
C PHE A 89 -12.99 -8.74 -14.53
N PHE A 90 -11.95 -7.92 -14.42
CA PHE A 90 -11.16 -7.41 -15.53
C PHE A 90 -9.69 -7.67 -15.25
N GLU A 91 -9.07 -8.52 -16.06
CA GLU A 91 -7.64 -8.86 -15.97
C GLU A 91 -6.83 -7.79 -16.69
N ASN A 92 -5.87 -7.18 -16.00
CA ASN A 92 -4.91 -6.26 -16.59
C ASN A 92 -3.80 -7.04 -17.32
N ASP A 93 -3.06 -6.38 -18.21
CA ASP A 93 -1.95 -7.00 -18.96
C ASP A 93 -0.60 -6.35 -18.66
N GLY A 94 -0.53 -5.64 -17.53
CA GLY A 94 0.58 -4.80 -17.09
C GLY A 94 0.70 -3.47 -17.84
N THR A 95 -0.19 -3.18 -18.80
CA THR A 95 -0.18 -1.93 -19.57
C THR A 95 -1.47 -1.13 -19.40
N GLY A 96 -2.24 -1.41 -18.35
CA GLY A 96 -3.56 -0.83 -18.09
C GLY A 96 -4.62 -1.26 -19.10
N HIS A 97 -4.35 -2.28 -19.93
CA HIS A 97 -5.30 -2.80 -20.91
C HIS A 97 -6.01 -4.05 -20.36
N PHE A 98 -7.30 -3.90 -20.11
CA PHE A 98 -8.10 -4.89 -19.42
C PHE A 98 -8.83 -5.85 -20.36
N THR A 99 -8.78 -7.14 -20.02
CA THR A 99 -9.59 -8.21 -20.58
C THR A 99 -10.75 -8.56 -19.64
N ASP A 100 -11.99 -8.45 -20.11
CA ASP A 100 -13.17 -8.86 -19.33
C ASP A 100 -13.20 -10.39 -19.12
N ARG A 101 -12.90 -10.82 -17.88
CA ARG A 101 -12.94 -12.22 -17.41
C ARG A 101 -14.26 -12.61 -16.77
N THR A 102 -15.22 -11.70 -16.65
CA THR A 102 -16.51 -11.90 -15.97
C THR A 102 -17.22 -13.18 -16.41
N SER A 103 -17.24 -13.48 -17.71
CA SER A 103 -17.93 -14.67 -18.23
C SER A 103 -17.20 -15.99 -17.96
N THR A 104 -15.87 -15.93 -17.81
CA THR A 104 -15.02 -17.07 -17.47
C THR A 104 -15.08 -17.37 -15.98
N VAL A 105 -14.97 -16.32 -15.16
CA VAL A 105 -15.16 -16.38 -13.70
C VAL A 105 -16.57 -16.88 -13.37
N ASN A 106 -17.58 -16.37 -14.08
CA ASN A 106 -19.00 -16.67 -13.88
C ASN A 106 -19.41 -16.53 -12.39
N PRO A 107 -19.22 -15.33 -11.79
CA PRO A 107 -19.50 -15.12 -10.38
C PRO A 107 -21.02 -15.21 -10.09
N PRO A 108 -21.41 -15.48 -8.84
CA PRO A 108 -22.82 -15.43 -8.46
C PRO A 108 -23.39 -14.03 -8.72
N ALA A 109 -24.59 -13.97 -9.30
CA ALA A 109 -25.30 -12.71 -9.46
C ALA A 109 -25.78 -12.21 -8.09
N LEU A 110 -25.42 -10.98 -7.74
CA LEU A 110 -25.73 -10.38 -6.47
C LEU A 110 -27.06 -9.62 -6.51
N THR A 111 -27.77 -9.66 -5.38
CA THR A 111 -28.94 -8.80 -5.14
C THR A 111 -28.50 -7.69 -4.19
N PHE A 112 -28.64 -6.43 -4.62
CA PHE A 112 -28.20 -5.24 -3.88
C PHE A 112 -26.71 -5.27 -3.44
N PRO A 113 -25.76 -5.46 -4.37
CA PRO A 113 -24.33 -5.44 -4.05
C PRO A 113 -23.90 -4.08 -3.50
N SER A 114 -23.11 -4.03 -2.44
CA SER A 114 -22.70 -2.78 -1.78
C SER A 114 -21.18 -2.54 -1.90
N SER A 115 -20.36 -3.26 -1.13
CA SER A 115 -18.90 -3.08 -1.06
C SER A 115 -18.13 -4.25 -1.67
N VAL A 116 -16.88 -4.00 -2.05
CA VAL A 116 -15.91 -5.02 -2.47
C VAL A 116 -14.58 -4.75 -1.77
N THR A 117 -13.94 -5.83 -1.31
CA THR A 117 -12.55 -5.86 -0.81
C THR A 117 -11.91 -7.18 -1.24
N ALA A 118 -10.58 -7.18 -1.39
CA ALA A 118 -9.79 -8.37 -1.67
C ALA A 118 -8.74 -8.59 -0.57
N ALA A 119 -8.63 -9.81 -0.05
CA ALA A 119 -7.73 -10.19 1.03
C ALA A 119 -7.37 -11.67 0.92
N ASP A 120 -6.11 -12.03 1.17
CA ASP A 120 -5.69 -13.42 1.35
C ASP A 120 -6.08 -13.87 2.77
N TYR A 121 -7.24 -14.52 2.89
CA TYR A 121 -7.77 -14.89 4.22
C TYR A 121 -7.32 -16.29 4.67
N ASP A 122 -6.87 -17.15 3.75
CA ASP A 122 -6.49 -18.53 4.06
C ASP A 122 -4.99 -18.81 3.94
N ASP A 123 -4.18 -17.75 3.74
CA ASP A 123 -2.72 -17.79 3.68
C ASP A 123 -2.25 -18.76 2.57
N ASP A 124 -2.90 -18.73 1.41
CA ASP A 124 -2.48 -19.46 0.23
C ASP A 124 -1.69 -18.61 -0.76
N GLY A 125 -1.76 -17.28 -0.63
CA GLY A 125 -1.01 -16.30 -1.42
C GLY A 125 -1.84 -15.67 -2.53
N ASP A 126 -3.08 -16.13 -2.74
CA ASP A 126 -4.00 -15.57 -3.72
C ASP A 126 -4.97 -14.60 -3.01
N LEU A 127 -5.25 -13.44 -3.62
CA LEU A 127 -6.24 -12.53 -3.07
C LEU A 127 -7.66 -13.06 -3.31
N ASP A 128 -8.40 -13.28 -2.21
CA ASP A 128 -9.81 -13.69 -2.23
C ASP A 128 -10.74 -12.47 -2.15
N VAL A 129 -11.96 -12.60 -2.67
CA VAL A 129 -12.87 -11.45 -2.83
C VAL A 129 -14.06 -11.54 -1.89
N TYR A 130 -14.23 -10.53 -1.04
CA TYR A 130 -15.41 -10.34 -0.20
C TYR A 130 -16.34 -9.27 -0.76
N LEU A 131 -17.62 -9.60 -0.83
CA LEU A 131 -18.67 -8.83 -1.47
C LEU A 131 -19.78 -8.57 -0.46
N GLY A 132 -19.91 -7.30 -0.05
CA GLY A 132 -21.00 -6.84 0.77
C GLY A 132 -22.31 -6.77 -0.02
N CYS A 133 -23.41 -7.08 0.66
CA CYS A 133 -24.77 -6.98 0.12
C CYS A 133 -25.68 -6.25 1.12
N TYR A 134 -26.57 -5.40 0.62
CA TYR A 134 -27.50 -4.66 1.47
C TYR A 134 -28.78 -5.47 1.75
N LEU A 135 -28.97 -5.88 3.00
CA LEU A 135 -30.10 -6.68 3.49
C LEU A 135 -30.25 -8.04 2.80
N GLU A 136 -29.13 -8.56 2.30
CA GLU A 136 -29.00 -9.85 1.63
C GLU A 136 -27.70 -10.50 2.09
N PRO A 137 -27.56 -11.85 2.01
CA PRO A 137 -26.32 -12.52 2.40
C PRO A 137 -25.11 -12.01 1.61
N ASN A 138 -24.04 -11.66 2.32
CA ASN A 138 -22.74 -11.34 1.73
C ASN A 138 -22.10 -12.58 1.09
N VAL A 139 -21.15 -12.34 0.18
CA VAL A 139 -20.46 -13.40 -0.58
C VAL A 139 -18.95 -13.31 -0.37
N MET A 140 -18.32 -14.43 -0.01
CA MET A 140 -16.87 -14.63 0.00
C MET A 140 -16.48 -15.60 -1.11
N LEU A 141 -15.67 -15.15 -2.05
CA LEU A 141 -15.19 -15.90 -3.19
C LEU A 141 -13.72 -16.23 -2.97
N ARG A 142 -13.42 -17.51 -2.70
CA ARG A 142 -12.04 -17.98 -2.63
C ARG A 142 -11.44 -18.10 -4.02
N ASN A 143 -10.30 -17.49 -4.26
CA ASN A 143 -9.53 -17.54 -5.49
C ASN A 143 -8.57 -18.76 -5.50
N ASP A 144 -8.07 -19.13 -6.68
CA ASP A 144 -7.03 -20.16 -6.87
C ASP A 144 -5.83 -19.66 -7.69
N GLY A 145 -5.70 -18.32 -7.78
CA GLY A 145 -4.61 -17.62 -8.46
C GLY A 145 -4.72 -17.60 -9.98
N ALA A 146 -5.90 -17.89 -10.54
CA ALA A 146 -6.08 -17.96 -11.99
C ALA A 146 -7.48 -17.49 -12.44
N PHE A 147 -8.02 -16.46 -11.79
CA PHE A 147 -9.40 -15.98 -12.02
C PHE A 147 -10.45 -17.10 -11.89
N SER A 148 -10.22 -18.08 -11.01
CA SER A 148 -11.15 -19.16 -10.74
C SER A 148 -11.56 -19.12 -9.27
N PHE A 149 -12.86 -18.91 -9.07
CA PHE A 149 -13.40 -18.55 -7.78
C PHE A 149 -14.43 -19.58 -7.28
N MET A 150 -14.40 -19.86 -5.99
CA MET A 150 -15.37 -20.69 -5.28
C MET A 150 -16.10 -19.86 -4.22
N ASP A 151 -17.43 -19.86 -4.25
CA ASP A 151 -18.23 -19.30 -3.15
C ASP A 151 -18.07 -20.17 -1.89
N VAL A 152 -17.41 -19.60 -0.88
CA VAL A 152 -17.16 -20.22 0.42
C VAL A 152 -17.95 -19.57 1.56
N SER A 153 -18.85 -18.62 1.26
CA SER A 153 -19.52 -17.75 2.25
C SER A 153 -20.13 -18.50 3.44
N ILE A 154 -20.86 -19.59 3.17
CA ILE A 154 -21.52 -20.40 4.20
C ILE A 154 -20.51 -21.30 4.94
N ALA A 155 -19.51 -21.83 4.23
CA ALA A 155 -18.49 -22.69 4.81
C ALA A 155 -17.56 -21.91 5.75
N ALA A 156 -17.17 -20.70 5.33
CA ALA A 156 -16.36 -19.77 6.11
C ALA A 156 -17.16 -19.11 7.25
N GLY A 157 -18.50 -19.08 7.18
CA GLY A 157 -19.35 -18.52 8.23
C GLY A 157 -19.55 -17.01 8.17
N VAL A 158 -19.34 -16.41 6.99
CA VAL A 158 -19.33 -14.95 6.76
C VAL A 158 -20.50 -14.44 5.90
N ALA A 159 -21.47 -15.32 5.60
CA ALA A 159 -22.70 -15.01 4.87
C ALA A 159 -23.73 -14.23 5.72
N ASP A 160 -23.31 -13.10 6.29
CA ASP A 160 -24.18 -12.21 7.05
C ASP A 160 -25.21 -11.53 6.14
N GLY A 161 -26.45 -11.40 6.62
CA GLY A 161 -27.57 -10.83 5.86
C GLY A 161 -28.01 -9.45 6.34
N GLY A 162 -27.14 -8.73 7.05
CA GLY A 162 -27.39 -7.37 7.50
C GLY A 162 -27.29 -6.33 6.37
N ALA A 163 -27.25 -5.05 6.73
CA ALA A 163 -27.11 -3.96 5.79
C ALA A 163 -25.63 -3.58 5.62
N ALA A 164 -24.85 -4.49 5.04
CA ALA A 164 -23.44 -4.26 4.78
C ALA A 164 -23.26 -3.07 3.83
N MET A 165 -22.48 -2.07 4.24
CA MET A 165 -22.25 -0.84 3.48
C MET A 165 -20.78 -0.49 3.28
N GLY A 166 -19.89 -1.18 3.98
CA GLY A 166 -18.45 -1.10 3.87
C GLY A 166 -17.87 -2.31 4.59
N CYS A 167 -16.59 -2.58 4.38
CA CYS A 167 -15.84 -3.58 5.12
C CYS A 167 -14.36 -3.20 5.09
N ALA A 168 -13.63 -3.58 6.12
CA ALA A 168 -12.18 -3.43 6.20
C ALA A 168 -11.59 -4.67 6.87
N TRP A 169 -10.33 -4.95 6.52
CA TRP A 169 -9.57 -6.06 7.06
C TRP A 169 -8.38 -5.54 7.87
N GLY A 170 -7.98 -6.31 8.87
CA GLY A 170 -6.79 -6.05 9.67
C GLY A 170 -6.54 -7.20 10.63
N ASP A 171 -5.32 -7.31 11.15
CA ASP A 171 -5.03 -8.21 12.27
C ASP A 171 -5.50 -7.53 13.57
N LEU A 172 -6.70 -7.88 14.05
CA LEU A 172 -7.34 -7.15 15.14
C LEU A 172 -6.98 -7.69 16.52
N ASN A 173 -6.36 -8.87 16.60
CA ASN A 173 -5.99 -9.52 17.85
C ASN A 173 -4.48 -9.86 17.95
N ASN A 174 -3.67 -9.42 16.98
CA ASN A 174 -2.23 -9.66 16.87
C ASN A 174 -1.87 -11.15 16.78
N ASP A 175 -2.66 -11.94 16.06
CA ASP A 175 -2.39 -13.37 15.79
C ASP A 175 -1.87 -13.64 14.38
N THR A 176 -1.62 -12.58 13.60
CA THR A 176 -1.15 -12.55 12.21
C THR A 176 -2.17 -12.99 11.17
N TRP A 177 -3.38 -13.42 11.53
CA TRP A 177 -4.44 -13.63 10.56
C TRP A 177 -5.21 -12.35 10.30
N LEU A 178 -5.63 -12.14 9.05
CA LEU A 178 -6.53 -11.04 8.73
C LEU A 178 -7.94 -11.36 9.21
N ASP A 179 -8.49 -10.45 10.02
CA ASP A 179 -9.86 -10.42 10.47
C ASP A 179 -10.68 -9.43 9.65
N LEU A 180 -12.00 -9.61 9.60
CA LEU A 180 -12.91 -8.79 8.82
C LEU A 180 -13.88 -8.02 9.73
N TYR A 181 -13.84 -6.69 9.69
CA TYR A 181 -14.87 -5.85 10.28
C TYR A 181 -15.90 -5.43 9.23
N LEU A 182 -17.12 -5.96 9.40
CA LEU A 182 -18.32 -5.63 8.65
C LEU A 182 -19.31 -4.74 9.45
N PRO A 183 -19.38 -3.43 9.16
CA PRO A 183 -20.45 -2.56 9.64
C PRO A 183 -21.79 -2.85 8.96
N ASN A 184 -22.87 -2.80 9.76
CA ASN A 184 -24.20 -3.23 9.34
C ASN A 184 -25.26 -2.13 9.39
N ARG A 185 -24.87 -0.86 9.56
CA ARG A 185 -25.75 0.32 9.56
C ARG A 185 -27.03 0.12 10.39
N THR A 186 -26.86 -0.34 11.63
CA THR A 186 -27.95 -0.73 12.52
C THR A 186 -28.98 0.39 12.73
N GLY A 187 -30.27 0.04 12.84
CA GLY A 187 -31.33 1.00 13.14
C GLY A 187 -31.83 1.84 11.97
N THR A 188 -31.30 1.61 10.76
CA THR A 188 -31.78 2.24 9.51
C THR A 188 -32.69 1.29 8.73
N ASP A 189 -33.70 1.80 8.00
CA ASP A 189 -34.55 1.01 7.08
C ASP A 189 -35.20 -0.27 7.65
N GLY A 190 -35.44 -0.32 8.97
CA GLY A 190 -35.99 -1.49 9.66
C GLY A 190 -34.95 -2.59 9.95
N ASN A 191 -33.68 -2.34 9.63
CA ASN A 191 -32.55 -3.17 9.98
C ASN A 191 -32.25 -3.12 11.49
N THR A 192 -31.93 -4.29 12.04
CA THR A 192 -31.50 -4.45 13.44
C THR A 192 -30.27 -5.35 13.56
N ALA A 193 -29.65 -5.72 12.43
CA ALA A 193 -28.41 -6.47 12.42
C ALA A 193 -27.32 -5.62 13.10
N PRO A 194 -26.60 -6.16 14.10
CA PRO A 194 -25.46 -5.48 14.70
C PRO A 194 -24.28 -5.52 13.75
N ASN A 195 -23.28 -4.70 14.02
CA ASN A 195 -21.96 -4.83 13.43
C ASN A 195 -21.36 -6.23 13.69
N CYS A 196 -20.61 -6.73 12.72
CA CYS A 196 -19.95 -8.03 12.78
C CYS A 196 -18.43 -7.85 12.68
N VAL A 197 -17.69 -8.48 13.60
CA VAL A 197 -16.24 -8.64 13.51
C VAL A 197 -15.99 -10.12 13.40
N PHE A 198 -15.58 -10.57 12.21
CA PHE A 198 -15.29 -11.96 11.89
C PHE A 198 -13.82 -12.22 12.16
N MET A 199 -13.54 -12.90 13.27
CA MET A 199 -12.20 -13.31 13.64
C MET A 199 -11.82 -14.58 12.90
N ASN A 200 -10.67 -14.59 12.24
CA ASN A 200 -10.20 -15.72 11.48
C ASN A 200 -9.66 -16.82 12.40
N ASN A 201 -10.10 -18.06 12.21
CA ASN A 201 -9.66 -19.19 13.04
C ASN A 201 -8.39 -19.88 12.48
N GLY A 202 -7.87 -19.44 11.33
CA GLY A 202 -6.73 -20.04 10.63
C GLY A 202 -7.02 -21.41 10.00
N ASP A 203 -8.31 -21.76 9.85
CA ASP A 203 -8.78 -23.00 9.21
C ASP A 203 -9.77 -22.75 8.06
N GLY A 204 -9.79 -21.51 7.55
CA GLY A 204 -10.71 -21.04 6.53
C GLY A 204 -12.12 -20.71 7.04
N THR A 205 -12.31 -20.66 8.37
CA THR A 205 -13.58 -20.28 9.00
C THR A 205 -13.41 -19.09 9.92
N PHE A 206 -14.52 -18.39 10.19
CA PHE A 206 -14.56 -17.20 11.02
C PHE A 206 -15.52 -17.34 12.21
N ALA A 207 -15.22 -16.61 13.29
CA ALA A 207 -16.09 -16.48 14.46
C ALA A 207 -16.45 -15.01 14.71
N SER A 208 -17.75 -14.69 14.79
CA SER A 208 -18.20 -13.34 15.10
C SER A 208 -17.91 -12.97 16.57
N SER A 209 -17.15 -11.88 16.79
CA SER A 209 -16.63 -11.49 18.11
C SER A 209 -16.84 -10.00 18.47
N ALA A 210 -17.63 -9.25 17.70
CA ALA A 210 -17.78 -7.79 17.85
C ALA A 210 -18.03 -7.33 19.30
N ALA A 211 -19.03 -7.91 19.98
CA ALA A 211 -19.36 -7.52 21.36
C ALA A 211 -18.27 -7.90 22.38
N ALA A 212 -17.53 -9.00 22.15
CA ALA A 212 -16.45 -9.42 23.02
C ALA A 212 -15.24 -8.49 22.92
N MET A 213 -15.05 -7.87 21.75
CA MET A 213 -13.97 -6.93 21.46
C MET A 213 -14.34 -5.47 21.75
N GLY A 214 -15.61 -5.16 22.04
CA GLY A 214 -16.08 -3.79 22.29
C GLY A 214 -16.49 -3.03 21.02
N LEU A 215 -16.77 -3.74 19.93
CA LEU A 215 -17.01 -3.19 18.59
C LEU A 215 -18.43 -3.48 18.05
N ASP A 216 -19.37 -3.91 18.89
CA ASP A 216 -20.75 -4.20 18.45
C ASP A 216 -21.59 -2.96 18.14
N MET A 217 -21.16 -1.78 18.63
CA MET A 217 -21.75 -0.45 18.38
C MET A 217 -23.25 -0.31 18.73
N GLY A 218 -23.84 -1.32 19.36
CA GLY A 218 -25.24 -1.33 19.80
C GLY A 218 -26.23 -1.01 18.69
N THR A 219 -26.71 0.24 18.66
CA THR A 219 -27.71 0.73 17.69
C THR A 219 -27.18 1.82 16.79
N ASP A 220 -25.88 2.08 16.83
CA ASP A 220 -25.28 3.12 16.02
C ASP A 220 -25.31 2.71 14.55
N PRO A 221 -25.63 3.64 13.63
CA PRO A 221 -25.80 3.36 12.22
C PRO A 221 -24.44 3.34 11.50
N THR A 222 -23.50 2.51 11.97
CA THR A 222 -22.15 2.46 11.40
C THR A 222 -22.23 2.09 9.93
N LEU A 223 -21.75 2.98 9.07
CA LEU A 223 -21.82 2.82 7.62
C LEU A 223 -20.53 2.23 7.06
N LEU A 224 -19.39 2.66 7.59
CA LEU A 224 -18.06 2.20 7.19
C LEU A 224 -17.10 2.25 8.39
N VAL A 225 -16.01 1.49 8.26
CA VAL A 225 -14.91 1.44 9.22
C VAL A 225 -13.60 1.48 8.43
N ALA A 226 -12.54 1.93 9.07
CA ALA A 226 -11.18 1.83 8.57
C ALA A 226 -10.28 1.32 9.69
N CYS A 227 -9.44 0.34 9.37
CA CYS A 227 -8.41 -0.17 10.27
C CYS A 227 -7.11 0.57 9.98
N LEU A 228 -6.46 1.13 11.01
CA LEU A 228 -5.16 1.79 10.89
C LEU A 228 -4.41 1.83 12.23
N ASP A 229 -3.11 2.08 12.24
CA ASP A 229 -2.34 2.33 13.46
C ASP A 229 -2.16 3.86 13.69
N TYR A 230 -3.11 4.51 14.37
CA TYR A 230 -3.11 6.00 14.46
C TYR A 230 -2.10 6.53 15.47
N ASP A 231 -1.76 5.75 16.50
CA ASP A 231 -0.82 6.13 17.55
C ASP A 231 0.57 5.46 17.43
N ARG A 232 0.76 4.72 16.33
CA ARG A 232 2.03 4.12 15.89
C ARG A 232 2.59 3.16 16.91
N ASP A 233 1.74 2.42 17.59
CA ASP A 233 2.13 1.46 18.63
C ASP A 233 2.26 0.01 18.13
N GLY A 234 1.94 -0.21 16.85
CA GLY A 234 2.15 -1.47 16.13
C GLY A 234 0.96 -2.42 16.17
N ASP A 235 -0.22 -1.98 16.60
CA ASP A 235 -1.47 -2.71 16.41
C ASP A 235 -2.53 -1.89 15.65
N ALA A 236 -3.50 -2.59 15.05
CA ALA A 236 -4.53 -1.94 14.25
C ALA A 236 -5.65 -1.39 15.14
N ASP A 237 -5.80 -0.06 15.14
CA ASP A 237 -6.94 0.68 15.68
C ASP A 237 -8.08 0.78 14.67
N ILE A 238 -9.21 1.33 15.10
CA ILE A 238 -10.41 1.46 14.26
C ILE A 238 -11.00 2.85 14.35
N TYR A 239 -11.26 3.45 13.19
CA TYR A 239 -12.18 4.57 13.09
C TYR A 239 -13.49 4.15 12.42
N ALA A 240 -14.61 4.36 13.12
CA ALA A 240 -15.95 3.97 12.69
C ALA A 240 -16.82 5.19 12.35
N GLY A 241 -17.29 5.24 11.10
CA GLY A 241 -18.14 6.31 10.57
C GLY A 241 -19.63 5.99 10.68
N ASN A 242 -20.40 6.89 11.29
CA ASN A 242 -21.86 6.75 11.45
C ASN A 242 -22.63 7.60 10.42
N ASP A 243 -23.73 7.08 9.88
CA ASP A 243 -24.55 7.79 8.86
C ASP A 243 -26.06 7.77 9.18
N LYS A 244 -26.71 8.93 9.18
CA LYS A 244 -28.18 9.10 9.15
C LYS A 244 -28.96 8.30 10.20
N GLY A 245 -28.44 8.21 11.42
CA GLY A 245 -29.13 7.56 12.52
C GLY A 245 -30.34 8.33 13.04
N THR A 246 -31.15 7.66 13.86
CA THR A 246 -32.33 8.25 14.51
C THR A 246 -32.09 8.67 15.96
N GLY A 247 -30.86 8.46 16.46
CA GLY A 247 -30.39 8.82 17.79
C GLY A 247 -30.02 10.30 17.96
N PRO A 248 -29.87 10.79 19.21
CA PRO A 248 -29.60 12.20 19.50
C PRO A 248 -28.13 12.62 19.33
N LEU A 249 -27.18 11.68 19.20
CA LEU A 249 -25.76 11.90 18.95
C LEU A 249 -25.29 10.80 17.98
N LEU A 250 -24.64 11.18 16.88
CA LEU A 250 -24.15 10.28 15.82
C LEU A 250 -22.67 10.55 15.57
N TRP A 251 -21.91 10.67 16.66
CA TRP A 251 -20.48 10.87 16.52
C TRP A 251 -19.85 9.68 15.81
N ASN A 252 -18.86 9.95 14.98
CA ASN A 252 -17.93 8.91 14.62
C ASN A 252 -17.12 8.50 15.84
N HIS A 253 -16.57 7.29 15.81
CA HIS A 253 -15.85 6.72 16.94
C HIS A 253 -14.42 6.39 16.56
N MET A 254 -13.47 6.73 17.42
CA MET A 254 -12.11 6.20 17.39
C MET A 254 -11.96 5.18 18.50
N PHE A 255 -11.50 3.99 18.13
CA PHE A 255 -11.26 2.88 19.04
C PHE A 255 -9.78 2.54 19.06
N GLN A 256 -9.18 2.64 20.24
CA GLN A 256 -7.81 2.19 20.45
C GLN A 256 -7.80 0.68 20.71
N ASN A 257 -6.96 -0.06 20.00
CA ASN A 257 -6.71 -1.46 20.26
C ASN A 257 -5.80 -1.61 21.49
N ASN A 258 -6.10 -2.60 22.32
CA ASN A 258 -5.35 -2.88 23.55
C ASN A 258 -5.07 -4.37 23.64
N GLY A 259 -4.53 -4.94 22.55
CA GLY A 259 -4.30 -6.37 22.40
C GLY A 259 -5.59 -7.18 22.20
N GLY A 260 -6.41 -6.79 21.23
CA GLY A 260 -7.65 -7.47 20.84
C GLY A 260 -8.91 -7.03 21.60
N VAL A 261 -8.78 -6.01 22.46
CA VAL A 261 -9.91 -5.40 23.17
C VAL A 261 -9.89 -3.90 22.90
N PHE A 262 -10.96 -3.39 22.32
CA PHE A 262 -11.03 -2.03 21.83
C PHE A 262 -11.67 -1.10 22.85
N THR A 263 -11.07 0.07 23.02
CA THR A 263 -11.55 1.13 23.91
C THR A 263 -11.95 2.35 23.09
N ASP A 264 -13.19 2.83 23.24
CA ASP A 264 -13.61 4.11 22.64
C ASP A 264 -12.81 5.26 23.27
N VAL A 265 -11.95 5.88 22.48
CA VAL A 265 -11.08 7.00 22.85
C VAL A 265 -11.49 8.31 22.15
N THR A 266 -12.62 8.33 21.45
CA THR A 266 -13.09 9.44 20.61
C THR A 266 -13.00 10.81 21.27
N ALA A 267 -13.44 10.91 22.54
CA ALA A 267 -13.40 12.18 23.27
C ALA A 267 -11.98 12.58 23.71
N ALA A 268 -11.10 11.60 23.95
CA ALA A 268 -9.72 11.84 24.37
C ALA A 268 -8.83 12.24 23.19
N THR A 269 -9.06 11.64 22.02
CA THR A 269 -8.33 11.94 20.78
C THR A 269 -8.87 13.19 20.07
N GLY A 270 -10.10 13.62 20.36
CA GLY A 270 -10.71 14.79 19.70
C GLY A 270 -11.31 14.47 18.33
N THR A 271 -11.59 13.19 18.04
CA THR A 271 -12.07 12.71 16.74
C THR A 271 -13.59 12.60 16.62
N ALA A 272 -14.33 13.19 17.56
CA ALA A 272 -15.80 13.18 17.58
C ALA A 272 -16.42 14.05 16.47
N ALA A 273 -16.23 13.68 15.21
CA ALA A 273 -16.87 14.34 14.07
C ALA A 273 -18.38 14.09 14.12
N ASP A 274 -19.17 15.17 14.20
CA ASP A 274 -20.64 15.15 14.20
C ASP A 274 -21.15 15.36 12.78
N VAL A 275 -21.04 14.29 11.97
CA VAL A 275 -21.32 14.30 10.53
C VAL A 275 -22.03 13.03 10.11
N ASP A 276 -22.73 13.08 8.97
CA ASP A 276 -23.17 11.87 8.27
C ASP A 276 -21.96 11.31 7.51
N CYS A 277 -21.17 10.49 8.18
CA CYS A 277 -19.89 10.00 7.66
C CYS A 277 -20.10 9.01 6.51
N MET A 278 -19.70 9.40 5.30
CA MET A 278 -19.89 8.59 4.09
C MET A 278 -18.59 8.15 3.42
N GLY A 279 -17.43 8.61 3.89
CA GLY A 279 -16.12 8.23 3.41
C GLY A 279 -15.07 8.58 4.46
N ILE A 280 -14.03 7.76 4.57
CA ILE A 280 -12.93 7.89 5.52
C ILE A 280 -11.62 7.77 4.73
N ALA A 281 -10.75 8.76 4.84
CA ALA A 281 -9.38 8.69 4.31
C ALA A 281 -8.38 9.01 5.41
N PHE A 282 -7.25 8.28 5.38
CA PHE A 282 -6.07 8.55 6.18
C PHE A 282 -4.87 8.80 5.29
N GLY A 283 -3.99 9.72 5.70
CA GLY A 283 -2.78 10.10 4.98
C GLY A 283 -1.96 11.13 5.77
N ASP A 284 -0.67 11.25 5.51
CA ASP A 284 0.24 12.20 6.17
C ASP A 284 0.29 13.52 5.38
N TRP A 285 -0.70 14.40 5.56
CA TRP A 285 -0.90 15.54 4.66
C TRP A 285 0.02 16.72 4.96
N ASP A 286 0.55 16.81 6.18
CA ASP A 286 1.50 17.85 6.59
C ASP A 286 2.96 17.37 6.76
N HIS A 287 3.25 16.11 6.39
CA HIS A 287 4.58 15.49 6.48
C HIS A 287 5.14 15.42 7.90
N ASN A 288 4.25 15.23 8.88
CA ASN A 288 4.63 15.06 10.28
C ASN A 288 4.83 13.59 10.67
N ARG A 289 4.58 12.65 9.75
CA ARG A 289 4.68 11.19 9.90
C ARG A 289 3.59 10.56 10.77
N TRP A 290 2.46 11.23 10.93
CA TRP A 290 1.28 10.74 11.63
C TRP A 290 0.08 10.83 10.71
N PRO A 291 -0.82 9.83 10.71
CA PRO A 291 -1.95 9.82 9.81
C PRO A 291 -2.97 10.90 10.20
N ASP A 292 -3.26 11.82 9.29
CA ASP A 292 -4.38 12.74 9.32
C ASP A 292 -5.65 12.05 8.83
N LEU A 293 -6.81 12.56 9.23
CA LEU A 293 -8.11 11.96 8.95
C LEU A 293 -9.02 12.95 8.22
N TYR A 294 -9.55 12.53 7.08
CA TYR A 294 -10.60 13.25 6.38
C TYR A 294 -11.88 12.41 6.27
N VAL A 295 -13.02 13.02 6.61
CA VAL A 295 -14.33 12.40 6.49
C VAL A 295 -15.29 13.23 5.66
N THR A 296 -16.03 12.56 4.78
CA THR A 296 -17.07 13.21 3.96
C THR A 296 -18.41 13.27 4.67
N ASN A 297 -19.20 14.27 4.29
CA ASN A 297 -20.49 14.60 4.90
C ASN A 297 -21.49 15.09 3.84
N THR A 298 -22.66 15.48 4.33
CA THR A 298 -23.71 16.19 3.62
C THR A 298 -23.41 17.72 3.57
N PRO A 299 -24.31 18.58 3.03
CA PRO A 299 -24.04 20.01 2.87
C PRO A 299 -23.60 20.83 4.10
N PRO A 300 -23.80 20.42 5.37
CA PRO A 300 -23.14 21.05 6.51
C PRO A 300 -21.61 21.09 6.41
N GLY A 301 -20.98 20.12 5.72
CA GLY A 301 -19.57 20.14 5.35
C GLY A 301 -18.77 18.94 5.86
N ASN A 302 -17.79 18.53 5.04
CA ASN A 302 -16.78 17.52 5.36
C ASN A 302 -15.86 18.01 6.49
N VAL A 303 -15.12 17.09 7.13
CA VAL A 303 -14.24 17.40 8.26
C VAL A 303 -12.84 16.86 8.01
N LEU A 304 -11.83 17.71 8.21
CA LEU A 304 -10.42 17.38 8.27
C LEU A 304 -9.93 17.48 9.72
N LEU A 305 -9.40 16.38 10.23
CA LEU A 305 -8.77 16.24 11.53
C LEU A 305 -7.29 15.95 11.32
N MET A 306 -6.43 16.91 11.64
CA MET A 306 -4.98 16.75 11.54
C MET A 306 -4.44 16.13 12.83
N SER A 307 -3.56 15.14 12.72
CA SER A 307 -2.88 14.56 13.88
C SER A 307 -1.91 15.58 14.49
N ASN A 308 -1.89 15.66 15.81
CA ASN A 308 -0.93 16.49 16.55
C ASN A 308 0.37 15.71 16.89
N GLY A 309 0.48 14.44 16.48
CA GLY A 309 1.62 13.56 16.77
C GLY A 309 1.71 13.08 18.23
N ASP A 310 0.64 13.23 19.00
CA ASP A 310 0.53 12.82 20.40
C ASP A 310 -0.73 11.98 20.70
N GLY A 311 -1.31 11.37 19.65
CA GLY A 311 -2.56 10.62 19.71
C GLY A 311 -3.82 11.50 19.72
N THR A 312 -3.69 12.83 19.60
CA THR A 312 -4.83 13.74 19.50
C THR A 312 -4.91 14.42 18.13
N PHE A 313 -6.10 14.91 17.79
CA PHE A 313 -6.41 15.52 16.50
C PHE A 313 -6.97 16.93 16.66
N SER A 314 -6.71 17.78 15.66
CA SER A 314 -7.20 19.15 15.57
C SER A 314 -8.02 19.35 14.29
N ASP A 315 -9.23 19.93 14.41
CA ASP A 315 -10.03 20.31 13.24
C ASP A 315 -9.36 21.45 12.47
N ALA A 316 -8.88 21.15 11.27
CA ALA A 316 -8.25 22.08 10.35
C ALA A 316 -9.11 22.41 9.12
N THR A 317 -10.36 21.92 9.07
CA THR A 317 -11.26 22.01 7.92
C THR A 317 -11.36 23.41 7.31
N LEU A 318 -11.58 24.42 8.15
CA LEU A 318 -11.73 25.81 7.70
C LEU A 318 -10.39 26.41 7.27
N ALA A 319 -9.31 26.08 7.97
CA ALA A 319 -7.97 26.58 7.63
C ALA A 319 -7.51 26.03 6.30
N ALA A 320 -7.70 24.73 6.08
CA ALA A 320 -7.35 23.99 4.88
C ALA A 320 -8.29 24.27 3.69
N ASN A 321 -9.45 24.88 3.89
CA ASN A 321 -10.44 25.17 2.83
C ASN A 321 -11.01 23.90 2.16
N VAL A 322 -11.11 22.80 2.90
CA VAL A 322 -11.60 21.50 2.40
C VAL A 322 -12.96 21.09 2.96
N GLY A 323 -13.69 22.01 3.59
CA GLY A 323 -14.99 21.71 4.17
C GLY A 323 -16.08 21.30 3.18
N SER A 324 -15.89 21.47 1.87
CA SER A 324 -16.74 20.88 0.82
C SER A 324 -18.25 20.86 1.14
N TYR A 325 -18.96 21.99 1.00
CA TYR A 325 -20.37 22.16 1.42
C TYR A 325 -21.40 21.56 0.43
N VAL A 326 -21.16 20.33 0.00
CA VAL A 326 -22.03 19.50 -0.86
C VAL A 326 -22.11 18.09 -0.26
N ILE A 327 -22.78 17.14 -0.91
CA ILE A 327 -22.78 15.75 -0.46
C ILE A 327 -21.52 15.07 -1.02
N GLY A 328 -20.58 14.69 -0.14
CA GLY A 328 -19.39 13.90 -0.49
C GLY A 328 -19.58 12.40 -0.20
N TRP A 329 -18.76 11.56 -0.84
CA TRP A 329 -18.78 10.10 -0.71
C TRP A 329 -17.36 9.55 -0.54
N ALA A 330 -16.85 8.74 -1.47
CA ALA A 330 -15.46 8.29 -1.45
C ALA A 330 -14.49 9.49 -1.36
N THR A 331 -13.44 9.28 -0.60
CA THR A 331 -12.37 10.24 -0.37
C THR A 331 -11.07 9.51 -0.16
N MET A 332 -9.95 10.11 -0.57
CA MET A 332 -8.61 9.50 -0.51
C MET A 332 -7.54 10.58 -0.60
N PHE A 333 -6.39 10.31 0.02
CA PHE A 333 -5.14 11.04 -0.20
C PHE A 333 -4.36 10.30 -1.29
N LEU A 334 -3.81 11.03 -2.26
CA LEU A 334 -2.92 10.49 -3.29
C LEU A 334 -1.98 11.59 -3.81
N ASP A 335 -0.76 11.22 -4.14
CA ASP A 335 0.18 12.09 -4.87
C ASP A 335 0.02 11.80 -6.37
N TYR A 336 -0.71 12.67 -7.07
CA TYR A 336 -1.01 12.43 -8.49
C TYR A 336 0.14 12.82 -9.40
N ASP A 337 1.02 13.71 -8.97
CA ASP A 337 1.97 14.35 -9.86
C ASP A 337 3.43 14.04 -9.52
N ASN A 338 3.65 13.24 -8.49
CA ASN A 338 4.92 12.77 -7.96
C ASN A 338 5.77 13.88 -7.33
N ASP A 339 5.16 14.98 -6.84
CA ASP A 339 5.89 16.08 -6.19
C ASP A 339 6.22 15.85 -4.72
N GLY A 340 5.68 14.77 -4.15
CA GLY A 340 5.88 14.33 -2.79
C GLY A 340 4.86 14.89 -1.80
N TRP A 341 3.83 15.61 -2.24
CA TRP A 341 2.67 16.00 -1.43
C TRP A 341 1.42 15.22 -1.86
N ASP A 342 0.60 14.81 -0.89
CA ASP A 342 -0.70 14.23 -1.21
C ASP A 342 -1.74 15.30 -1.53
N GLU A 343 -2.54 15.06 -2.57
CA GLU A 343 -3.80 15.73 -2.82
C GLU A 343 -4.96 14.97 -2.18
N LEU A 344 -6.00 15.72 -1.79
CA LEU A 344 -7.23 15.15 -1.27
C LEU A 344 -8.31 15.08 -2.37
N TYR A 345 -8.62 13.88 -2.85
CA TYR A 345 -9.70 13.64 -3.81
C TYR A 345 -11.02 13.34 -3.11
N VAL A 346 -12.13 13.91 -3.61
CA VAL A 346 -13.47 13.74 -3.05
C VAL A 346 -14.50 13.53 -4.17
N CYS A 347 -15.15 12.37 -4.15
CA CYS A 347 -16.34 12.10 -4.96
C CYS A 347 -17.55 12.86 -4.41
N ASN A 348 -18.32 13.49 -5.29
CA ASN A 348 -19.49 14.29 -4.92
C ASN A 348 -20.78 13.82 -5.61
N MET A 349 -21.89 14.05 -4.93
CA MET A 349 -23.23 13.87 -5.48
C MET A 349 -23.84 15.22 -5.89
N MET A 350 -24.34 15.27 -7.14
CA MET A 350 -24.97 16.47 -7.72
C MET A 350 -24.05 17.72 -7.74
N ALA A 351 -22.75 17.52 -7.66
CA ALA A 351 -21.71 18.52 -7.77
C ALA A 351 -20.48 17.85 -8.38
N ALA A 352 -19.57 18.65 -8.94
CA ALA A 352 -18.32 18.11 -9.47
C ALA A 352 -17.45 17.50 -8.37
N ASN A 353 -16.78 16.39 -8.67
CA ASN A 353 -15.69 15.87 -7.84
C ASN A 353 -14.60 16.93 -7.66
N ARG A 354 -13.86 16.83 -6.56
CA ARG A 354 -12.80 17.78 -6.20
C ARG A 354 -11.49 17.06 -5.97
N LEU A 355 -10.40 17.74 -6.26
CA LEU A 355 -9.04 17.34 -5.92
C LEU A 355 -8.38 18.57 -5.31
N TYR A 356 -8.08 18.52 -4.02
CA TYR A 356 -7.54 19.64 -3.26
C TYR A 356 -6.03 19.52 -3.12
N GLU A 357 -5.32 20.50 -3.70
CA GLU A 357 -3.87 20.64 -3.65
C GLU A 357 -3.50 21.71 -2.62
N ALA A 358 -2.59 21.37 -1.70
CA ALA A 358 -2.12 22.27 -0.65
C ALA A 358 -0.61 22.58 -0.71
N ASP A 359 0.20 21.74 -1.36
CA ASP A 359 1.66 21.86 -1.47
C ASP A 359 2.34 22.22 -0.13
N GLY A 360 1.89 21.57 0.96
CA GLY A 360 2.38 21.79 2.32
C GLY A 360 1.95 23.09 3.01
N ALA A 361 1.01 23.85 2.42
CA ALA A 361 0.49 25.07 3.03
C ALA A 361 -0.99 25.31 2.77
N PHE A 362 -1.77 25.35 3.84
CA PHE A 362 -3.17 25.79 3.77
C PHE A 362 -3.32 27.29 3.44
N PRO A 363 -4.39 27.69 2.71
CA PRO A 363 -5.52 26.87 2.25
C PRO A 363 -5.25 26.10 0.96
N ALA A 364 -5.87 24.93 0.83
CA ALA A 364 -5.85 24.13 -0.38
C ALA A 364 -6.71 24.73 -1.52
N THR A 365 -6.36 24.37 -2.75
CA THR A 365 -7.02 24.78 -4.00
C THR A 365 -7.64 23.59 -4.69
N ASP A 366 -8.90 23.72 -5.15
CA ASP A 366 -9.55 22.70 -5.98
C ASP A 366 -9.02 22.76 -7.42
N ILE A 367 -8.25 21.75 -7.82
CA ILE A 367 -7.59 21.66 -9.13
C ILE A 367 -8.22 20.61 -10.06
N ALA A 368 -9.22 19.84 -9.60
CA ALA A 368 -9.86 18.79 -10.39
C ALA A 368 -10.34 19.26 -11.79
N PRO A 369 -10.89 20.47 -11.99
CA PRO A 369 -11.29 20.93 -13.31
C PRO A 369 -10.12 21.14 -14.28
N ALA A 370 -8.94 21.50 -13.78
CA ALA A 370 -7.75 21.68 -14.60
C ALA A 370 -7.15 20.32 -15.02
N LEU A 371 -7.24 19.32 -14.15
CA LEU A 371 -6.71 17.98 -14.37
C LEU A 371 -7.64 17.06 -15.16
N GLY A 372 -8.92 17.39 -15.28
CA GLY A 372 -9.89 16.60 -16.05
C GLY A 372 -10.70 15.58 -15.22
N VAL A 373 -10.49 15.53 -13.90
CA VAL A 373 -11.16 14.58 -12.98
C VAL A 373 -12.39 15.17 -12.27
N ALA A 374 -12.82 16.39 -12.63
CA ALA A 374 -14.03 17.02 -12.11
C ALA A 374 -15.33 16.46 -12.72
N GLU A 375 -15.59 15.17 -12.52
CA GLU A 375 -16.84 14.53 -12.95
C GLU A 375 -18.04 15.21 -12.28
N ALA A 376 -18.96 15.75 -13.09
CA ALA A 376 -20.09 16.57 -12.64
C ALA A 376 -21.38 15.78 -12.38
N ARG A 377 -21.43 14.50 -12.80
CA ARG A 377 -22.45 13.54 -12.39
C ARG A 377 -22.19 13.11 -10.94
N THR A 378 -23.09 12.29 -10.41
CA THR A 378 -22.90 11.70 -9.08
C THR A 378 -21.81 10.64 -9.15
N SER A 379 -20.75 10.79 -8.36
CA SER A 379 -19.78 9.73 -8.09
C SER A 379 -19.94 9.25 -6.66
N PHE A 380 -19.89 7.94 -6.44
CA PHE A 380 -20.02 7.34 -5.11
C PHE A 380 -18.70 6.73 -4.65
N CYS A 381 -18.20 5.76 -5.39
CA CYS A 381 -17.03 4.96 -5.03
C CYS A 381 -15.87 5.31 -5.94
N ALA A 382 -14.64 5.21 -5.42
CA ALA A 382 -13.43 5.38 -6.20
C ALA A 382 -12.30 4.54 -5.60
N ALA A 383 -11.34 4.19 -6.43
CA ALA A 383 -10.10 3.53 -6.05
C ALA A 383 -8.96 4.02 -6.95
N TYR A 384 -7.74 4.05 -6.42
CA TYR A 384 -6.54 4.34 -7.21
C TYR A 384 -5.61 3.12 -7.31
N ALA A 385 -4.83 3.08 -8.39
CA ALA A 385 -3.70 2.19 -8.63
C ALA A 385 -2.84 2.76 -9.77
N ASP A 386 -1.56 2.46 -9.84
CA ASP A 386 -0.73 2.64 -11.05
C ASP A 386 -0.99 1.46 -12.02
N VAL A 387 -1.98 1.59 -12.91
CA VAL A 387 -2.48 0.44 -13.69
C VAL A 387 -1.67 0.14 -14.94
N ASP A 388 -0.88 1.08 -15.44
CA ASP A 388 0.00 0.85 -16.59
C ASP A 388 1.51 0.90 -16.28
N GLY A 389 1.84 0.98 -14.99
CA GLY A 389 3.19 0.74 -14.47
C GLY A 389 4.17 1.86 -14.80
N ASP A 390 3.66 3.07 -15.06
CA ASP A 390 4.48 4.22 -15.46
C ASP A 390 4.91 5.08 -14.26
N GLY A 391 4.32 4.84 -13.09
CA GLY A 391 4.71 5.42 -11.81
C GLY A 391 3.92 6.64 -11.35
N ASP A 392 2.86 7.04 -12.07
CA ASP A 392 1.81 7.85 -11.47
C ASP A 392 0.57 7.01 -11.10
N LEU A 393 -0.30 7.60 -10.28
CA LEU A 393 -1.52 6.94 -9.83
C LEU A 393 -2.68 7.27 -10.78
N ASP A 394 -3.37 6.22 -11.22
CA ASP A 394 -4.61 6.28 -11.98
C ASP A 394 -5.84 6.18 -11.05
N LEU A 395 -7.01 6.52 -11.59
CA LEU A 395 -8.23 6.59 -10.79
C LEU A 395 -9.42 5.90 -11.46
N ALA A 396 -9.98 4.89 -10.80
CA ALA A 396 -11.27 4.32 -11.15
C ALA A 396 -12.40 5.03 -10.36
N VAL A 397 -13.45 5.48 -11.04
CA VAL A 397 -14.59 6.18 -10.44
C VAL A 397 -15.91 5.55 -10.85
N SER A 398 -16.70 5.17 -9.84
CA SER A 398 -18.05 4.64 -10.01
C SER A 398 -19.07 5.77 -10.07
N THR A 399 -19.62 5.97 -11.26
CA THR A 399 -20.65 6.96 -11.57
C THR A 399 -21.91 6.23 -12.08
N PRO A 400 -23.05 6.27 -11.37
CA PRO A 400 -24.26 5.60 -11.81
C PRO A 400 -24.77 6.12 -13.15
N THR A 401 -25.43 5.23 -13.91
CA THR A 401 -25.89 5.46 -15.29
C THR A 401 -24.79 5.76 -16.30
N ALA A 402 -23.53 5.53 -15.92
CA ALA A 402 -22.36 5.66 -16.77
C ALA A 402 -21.61 4.33 -16.87
N ASN A 403 -20.77 4.20 -17.89
CA ASN A 403 -19.67 3.25 -17.81
C ASN A 403 -18.82 3.61 -16.58
N LEU A 404 -18.23 2.62 -15.91
CA LEU A 404 -17.11 2.88 -15.01
C LEU A 404 -16.12 3.81 -15.73
N GLN A 405 -15.62 4.81 -15.01
CA GLN A 405 -14.63 5.74 -15.53
C GLN A 405 -13.27 5.28 -15.02
N LEU A 406 -12.31 5.18 -15.92
CA LEU A 406 -10.90 4.93 -15.61
C LEU A 406 -10.13 6.14 -16.13
N PHE A 407 -9.69 6.97 -15.21
CA PHE A 407 -8.89 8.14 -15.50
C PHE A 407 -7.42 7.73 -15.47
N ILE A 408 -6.81 7.72 -16.65
CA ILE A 408 -5.38 7.46 -16.80
C ILE A 408 -4.63 8.76 -16.64
N ASN A 409 -3.62 8.77 -15.79
CA ASN A 409 -2.73 9.88 -15.58
C ASN A 409 -1.56 9.84 -16.59
N HIS A 410 -1.00 10.99 -16.91
CA HIS A 410 0.06 11.13 -17.93
C HIS A 410 1.18 12.05 -17.42
N GLU A 411 1.35 12.11 -16.10
CA GLU A 411 2.31 12.98 -15.43
C GLU A 411 3.45 12.20 -14.75
N GLY A 412 3.39 10.87 -14.73
CA GLY A 412 4.35 9.98 -14.05
C GLY A 412 5.80 10.14 -14.49
N GLU A 413 6.05 10.48 -15.75
CA GLU A 413 7.42 10.70 -16.27
C GLU A 413 8.01 12.08 -15.93
N LEU A 414 7.26 12.99 -15.29
CA LEU A 414 7.70 14.38 -15.09
C LEU A 414 8.55 14.57 -13.85
N ARG A 415 8.28 13.73 -12.85
CA ARG A 415 8.95 13.69 -11.55
C ARG A 415 9.18 12.24 -11.19
N ASN A 416 10.06 12.04 -10.22
CA ASN A 416 10.46 10.72 -9.79
C ASN A 416 9.51 10.21 -8.71
N TYR A 417 9.39 8.89 -8.61
CA TYR A 417 8.56 8.20 -7.62
C TYR A 417 9.35 7.09 -6.92
N ALA A 418 8.74 6.46 -5.92
CA ALA A 418 9.11 5.15 -5.42
C ALA A 418 7.85 4.38 -5.06
N ARG A 419 7.82 3.08 -5.36
CA ARG A 419 6.72 2.18 -5.03
C ARG A 419 7.20 1.05 -4.13
N PHE A 420 6.37 0.61 -3.19
CA PHE A 420 6.73 -0.44 -2.24
C PHE A 420 5.64 -1.50 -2.11
N ARG A 421 5.98 -2.74 -2.48
CA ARG A 421 5.21 -3.93 -2.10
C ARG A 421 5.71 -4.38 -0.74
N VAL A 422 4.84 -4.38 0.28
CA VAL A 422 5.20 -4.85 1.61
C VAL A 422 4.85 -6.33 1.75
N VAL A 423 5.84 -7.16 2.05
CA VAL A 423 5.59 -8.54 2.49
C VAL A 423 5.34 -8.50 3.98
N GLY A 424 4.26 -9.11 4.47
CA GLY A 424 3.93 -9.08 5.89
C GLY A 424 4.45 -10.26 6.72
N GLN A 425 4.13 -10.22 8.01
CA GLN A 425 4.58 -11.20 9.01
C GLN A 425 3.54 -12.29 9.23
N GLY A 426 4.00 -13.51 9.55
CA GLY A 426 3.12 -14.65 9.81
C GLY A 426 2.18 -14.90 8.63
N HIS A 427 0.87 -14.95 8.90
CA HIS A 427 -0.18 -15.22 7.92
C HIS A 427 -0.73 -13.96 7.21
N ASN A 428 -0.34 -12.75 7.63
CA ASN A 428 -0.72 -11.49 6.99
C ASN A 428 0.24 -11.22 5.83
N ARG A 429 0.17 -12.00 4.75
CA ARG A 429 1.18 -11.99 3.66
C ARG A 429 1.36 -10.64 2.98
N PHE A 430 0.29 -9.86 2.88
CA PHE A 430 0.25 -8.57 2.19
C PHE A 430 0.61 -7.40 3.11
N GLY A 431 0.98 -7.65 4.36
CA GLY A 431 1.48 -6.62 5.27
C GLY A 431 0.45 -5.55 5.64
N VAL A 432 -0.85 -5.91 5.67
CA VAL A 432 -1.92 -4.98 6.06
C VAL A 432 -1.63 -4.41 7.45
N GLY A 433 -1.68 -3.09 7.60
CA GLY A 433 -1.30 -2.34 8.80
C GLY A 433 0.19 -1.99 8.90
N ALA A 434 1.03 -2.39 7.94
CA ALA A 434 2.43 -1.97 7.94
C ALA A 434 2.58 -0.51 7.51
N GLN A 435 3.38 0.24 8.26
CA GLN A 435 3.67 1.65 8.02
C GLN A 435 5.06 1.81 7.40
N VAL A 436 5.16 2.65 6.38
CA VAL A 436 6.40 2.97 5.69
C VAL A 436 6.62 4.48 5.73
N ASP A 437 7.74 4.90 6.34
CA ASP A 437 8.25 6.27 6.26
C ASP A 437 9.36 6.35 5.22
N VAL A 438 9.28 7.33 4.31
CA VAL A 438 10.33 7.60 3.31
C VAL A 438 10.90 9.01 3.54
N ARG A 439 12.23 9.13 3.53
CA ARG A 439 12.93 10.42 3.55
C ARG A 439 13.67 10.69 2.25
N THR A 440 13.46 11.89 1.72
CA THR A 440 14.30 12.49 0.68
C THR A 440 14.71 13.90 1.10
N GLY A 441 16.01 14.12 1.22
CA GLY A 441 16.57 15.33 1.82
C GLY A 441 16.08 15.53 3.26
N THR A 442 15.23 16.54 3.45
CA THR A 442 14.64 16.89 4.75
C THR A 442 13.16 16.54 4.86
N THR A 443 12.53 16.11 3.76
CA THR A 443 11.10 15.80 3.71
C THR A 443 10.87 14.36 4.10
N TRP A 444 9.87 14.13 4.94
CA TRP A 444 9.38 12.82 5.30
C TRP A 444 7.99 12.64 4.72
N GLN A 445 7.66 11.43 4.29
CA GLN A 445 6.31 11.02 3.94
C GLN A 445 6.03 9.70 4.67
N MET A 446 4.79 9.50 5.09
CA MET A 446 4.33 8.26 5.69
C MET A 446 3.13 7.70 4.94
N ARG A 447 3.13 6.38 4.72
CA ARG A 447 1.99 5.63 4.17
C ARG A 447 1.80 4.34 4.96
N GLU A 448 0.58 3.82 4.94
CA GLU A 448 0.21 2.56 5.57
C GLU A 448 -0.52 1.66 4.57
N VAL A 449 -0.27 0.35 4.64
CA VAL A 449 -0.99 -0.65 3.83
C VAL A 449 -2.38 -0.86 4.41
N HIS A 450 -3.41 -0.31 3.75
CA HIS A 450 -4.80 -0.53 4.13
C HIS A 450 -5.45 -1.67 3.33
N ASN A 451 -6.40 -2.37 3.93
CA ASN A 451 -7.26 -3.33 3.23
C ASN A 451 -8.73 -3.00 3.48
N GLY A 452 -9.37 -2.44 2.46
CA GLY A 452 -10.61 -1.71 2.63
C GLY A 452 -10.36 -0.37 3.33
N ALA A 453 -10.89 0.69 2.75
CA ALA A 453 -10.92 2.04 3.30
C ALA A 453 -11.88 2.86 2.43
N ASN A 454 -12.02 4.16 2.69
CA ASN A 454 -12.90 5.04 1.93
C ASN A 454 -14.35 4.50 1.83
N TYR A 455 -15.08 4.80 0.76
CA TYR A 455 -16.46 4.35 0.58
C TYR A 455 -16.55 3.11 -0.33
N LYS A 456 -16.78 1.93 0.27
CA LYS A 456 -17.12 0.65 -0.40
C LYS A 456 -16.05 0.07 -1.33
N SER A 457 -14.85 0.61 -1.28
CA SER A 457 -13.82 0.42 -2.29
C SER A 457 -12.47 0.10 -1.67
N GLN A 458 -11.53 -0.32 -2.53
CA GLN A 458 -10.19 -0.69 -2.14
C GLN A 458 -9.18 -0.22 -3.20
N ASN A 459 -8.16 0.48 -2.74
CA ASN A 459 -7.01 0.85 -3.56
C ASN A 459 -6.04 -0.34 -3.68
N GLU A 460 -5.04 -0.24 -4.55
CA GLU A 460 -3.93 -1.20 -4.58
C GLU A 460 -3.23 -1.35 -3.21
N PHE A 461 -2.53 -2.47 -3.01
CA PHE A 461 -1.71 -2.70 -1.81
C PHE A 461 -0.34 -2.02 -1.88
N VAL A 462 0.13 -1.69 -3.08
CA VAL A 462 1.44 -1.09 -3.28
C VAL A 462 1.42 0.37 -2.80
N LEU A 463 2.37 0.71 -1.94
CA LEU A 463 2.50 2.08 -1.43
C LEU A 463 3.26 2.93 -2.44
N HIS A 464 2.68 4.07 -2.81
CA HIS A 464 3.28 5.04 -3.72
C HIS A 464 3.80 6.27 -2.95
N PHE A 465 4.95 6.78 -3.41
CA PHE A 465 5.59 8.00 -2.91
C PHE A 465 6.13 8.79 -4.10
N GLY A 466 5.62 10.00 -4.36
CA GLY A 466 6.33 10.95 -5.19
C GLY A 466 7.57 11.48 -4.48
N VAL A 467 8.65 11.65 -5.23
CA VAL A 467 9.93 12.13 -4.67
C VAL A 467 10.53 13.29 -5.47
N ASP A 468 9.68 13.96 -6.27
CA ASP A 468 10.00 15.10 -7.11
C ASP A 468 11.25 14.88 -7.97
N SER A 469 12.39 15.42 -7.56
CA SER A 469 13.65 15.35 -8.30
C SER A 469 14.69 14.43 -7.67
N ALA A 470 14.37 13.80 -6.54
CA ALA A 470 15.26 12.87 -5.88
C ALA A 470 15.45 11.61 -6.73
N THR A 471 16.70 11.21 -6.95
CA THR A 471 17.04 9.98 -7.68
C THR A 471 17.30 8.80 -6.74
N THR A 472 17.39 9.08 -5.45
CA THR A 472 17.71 8.14 -4.39
C THR A 472 16.91 8.49 -3.15
N LEU A 473 16.49 7.47 -2.42
CA LEU A 473 15.82 7.57 -1.14
C LEU A 473 16.89 7.56 -0.04
N ASP A 474 16.93 8.61 0.78
CA ASP A 474 17.92 8.69 1.85
C ASP A 474 17.67 7.62 2.91
N GLU A 475 16.39 7.36 3.19
CA GLU A 475 15.96 6.45 4.24
C GLU A 475 14.54 5.93 3.95
N VAL A 476 14.33 4.63 4.11
CA VAL A 476 13.02 3.97 4.09
C VAL A 476 12.91 3.18 5.39
N ILE A 477 11.95 3.52 6.24
CA ILE A 477 11.71 2.83 7.51
C ILE A 477 10.37 2.12 7.37
N VAL A 478 10.37 0.80 7.53
CA VAL A 478 9.14 0.01 7.57
C VAL A 478 8.94 -0.55 8.96
N ALA A 479 7.72 -0.42 9.47
CA ALA A 479 7.24 -0.98 10.72
C ALA A 479 6.05 -1.89 10.41
N TRP A 480 6.15 -3.16 10.80
CA TRP A 480 5.08 -4.13 10.64
C TRP A 480 4.18 -4.19 11.89
N PRO A 481 2.91 -4.62 11.73
CA PRO A 481 2.09 -5.01 12.88
C PRO A 481 2.83 -6.01 13.76
N GLY A 482 2.75 -5.85 15.08
CA GLY A 482 3.52 -6.65 16.04
C GLY A 482 4.93 -6.12 16.34
N GLY A 483 5.34 -5.00 15.71
CA GLY A 483 6.46 -4.17 16.14
C GLY A 483 7.83 -4.52 15.53
N ALA A 484 7.90 -5.40 14.53
CA ALA A 484 9.13 -5.57 13.77
C ALA A 484 9.41 -4.31 12.91
N THR A 485 10.69 -3.97 12.75
CA THR A 485 11.09 -2.79 11.98
C THR A 485 12.31 -3.06 11.13
N ARG A 486 12.43 -2.37 10.00
CA ARG A 486 13.64 -2.37 9.15
C ARG A 486 13.89 -0.98 8.59
N THR A 487 15.16 -0.66 8.37
CA THR A 487 15.60 0.57 7.72
C THR A 487 16.41 0.22 6.48
N LEU A 488 16.11 0.87 5.36
CA LEU A 488 16.84 0.80 4.11
C LEU A 488 17.37 2.19 3.75
N THR A 489 18.48 2.27 3.04
CA THR A 489 19.14 3.53 2.65
C THR A 489 19.68 3.44 1.23
N ASN A 490 19.67 4.56 0.51
CA ASN A 490 20.22 4.71 -0.84
C ASN A 490 19.54 3.88 -1.94
N TYR A 491 18.32 3.40 -1.69
CA TYR A 491 17.50 2.76 -2.71
C TYR A 491 17.16 3.78 -3.82
N SER A 492 17.14 3.38 -5.08
CA SER A 492 16.86 4.31 -6.19
C SER A 492 15.38 4.65 -6.31
N ALA A 493 15.11 5.87 -6.78
CA ALA A 493 13.78 6.26 -7.25
C ALA A 493 13.45 5.60 -8.61
N ASN A 494 12.22 5.78 -9.08
CA ASN A 494 11.62 5.22 -10.29
C ASN A 494 11.72 3.70 -10.33
N THR A 495 11.41 3.08 -9.21
CA THR A 495 11.50 1.64 -9.01
C THR A 495 10.44 1.20 -8.00
N GLN A 496 9.82 0.06 -8.29
CA GLN A 496 9.04 -0.68 -7.31
C GLN A 496 9.95 -1.64 -6.55
N TRP A 497 10.01 -1.49 -5.24
CA TRP A 497 10.81 -2.31 -4.34
C TRP A 497 9.93 -3.23 -3.50
N THR A 498 10.46 -4.39 -3.13
CA THR A 498 9.78 -5.28 -2.17
C THR A 498 10.41 -5.18 -0.79
N LEU A 499 9.60 -4.89 0.23
CA LEU A 499 10.03 -4.76 1.62
C LEU A 499 9.77 -6.07 2.36
N TYR A 500 10.84 -6.70 2.83
CA TYR A 500 10.78 -7.98 3.55
C TYR A 500 10.96 -7.79 5.06
N PRO A 501 10.12 -8.43 5.90
CA PRO A 501 10.27 -8.42 7.35
C PRO A 501 11.50 -9.22 7.75
N PRO A 502 12.11 -8.94 8.92
CA PRO A 502 13.39 -9.53 9.31
C PRO A 502 13.47 -11.06 9.21
N GLU A 503 12.38 -11.76 9.51
CA GLU A 503 12.27 -13.22 9.53
C GLU A 503 12.11 -13.88 8.17
N ARG A 504 11.74 -13.13 7.12
CA ARG A 504 11.62 -13.64 5.74
C ARG A 504 12.85 -13.34 4.88
N ARG A 505 13.91 -12.75 5.45
CA ARG A 505 15.10 -12.36 4.68
C ARG A 505 15.99 -13.55 4.38
N GLY A 506 16.51 -13.59 3.16
CA GLY A 506 17.35 -14.65 2.63
C GLY A 506 16.72 -16.04 2.62
N ASP A 507 15.41 -16.19 2.79
CA ASP A 507 14.67 -17.44 2.65
C ASP A 507 13.85 -17.36 1.35
N VAL A 508 14.50 -17.71 0.23
CA VAL A 508 13.97 -17.42 -1.11
C VAL A 508 12.84 -18.35 -1.51
N ASP A 509 12.76 -19.52 -0.89
CA ASP A 509 11.71 -20.52 -1.16
C ASP A 509 10.67 -20.66 -0.03
N GLY A 510 10.86 -19.92 1.07
CA GLY A 510 9.88 -19.76 2.12
C GLY A 510 9.69 -21.01 2.99
N ASP A 511 10.67 -21.92 2.99
CA ASP A 511 10.60 -23.16 3.76
C ASP A 511 11.08 -23.01 5.22
N ALA A 512 11.51 -21.79 5.59
CA ALA A 512 12.10 -21.42 6.87
C ALA A 512 13.39 -22.19 7.19
N GLN A 513 14.15 -22.62 6.17
CA GLN A 513 15.47 -23.23 6.29
C GLN A 513 16.50 -22.52 5.41
N TRP A 514 17.39 -21.75 6.05
CA TRP A 514 18.52 -21.15 5.35
C TRP A 514 19.53 -22.21 4.93
N ASP A 515 19.51 -22.53 3.63
CA ASP A 515 20.24 -23.66 3.08
C ASP A 515 20.96 -23.33 1.75
N THR A 516 21.32 -24.39 1.01
CA THR A 516 22.11 -24.24 -0.22
C THR A 516 21.33 -23.51 -1.31
N GLN A 517 20.00 -23.62 -1.33
CA GLN A 517 19.14 -22.94 -2.28
C GLN A 517 19.21 -21.43 -2.07
N ASP A 518 19.05 -20.97 -0.84
CA ASP A 518 19.17 -19.55 -0.48
C ASP A 518 20.56 -18.99 -0.76
N TRP A 519 21.58 -19.76 -0.41
CA TRP A 519 22.96 -19.35 -0.67
C TRP A 519 23.22 -19.19 -2.17
N ASN A 520 22.67 -20.07 -3.01
CA ASN A 520 22.80 -19.92 -4.46
C ASN A 520 22.03 -18.70 -4.99
N ALA A 521 20.86 -18.39 -4.43
CA ALA A 521 20.11 -17.18 -4.77
C ALA A 521 20.89 -15.92 -4.37
N PHE A 522 21.46 -15.90 -3.16
CA PHE A 522 22.35 -14.85 -2.70
C PHE A 522 23.53 -14.61 -3.65
N LEU A 523 24.21 -15.68 -4.09
CA LEU A 523 25.30 -15.57 -5.06
C LEU A 523 24.84 -14.99 -6.41
N GLY A 524 23.60 -15.27 -6.82
CA GLY A 524 23.00 -14.66 -8.02
C GLY A 524 22.83 -13.14 -7.88
N CYS A 525 22.49 -12.66 -6.68
CA CYS A 525 22.34 -11.24 -6.38
C CYS A 525 23.67 -10.52 -6.17
N LEU A 526 24.69 -11.21 -5.65
CA LEU A 526 26.03 -10.67 -5.42
C LEU A 526 26.76 -10.29 -6.73
N ASP A 527 26.56 -11.04 -7.80
CA ASP A 527 27.22 -10.82 -9.09
C ASP A 527 26.61 -9.65 -9.91
N ALA A 528 25.56 -9.01 -9.39
CA ALA A 528 25.00 -7.79 -9.97
C ALA A 528 25.92 -6.58 -9.72
N ASP A 529 26.07 -5.71 -10.71
CA ASP A 529 27.01 -4.59 -10.71
C ASP A 529 26.81 -3.65 -9.49
N THR A 530 27.62 -3.82 -8.44
CA THR A 530 27.61 -3.00 -7.21
C THR A 530 27.87 -1.50 -7.46
N ALA A 531 28.20 -1.08 -8.69
CA ALA A 531 28.33 0.33 -9.04
C ALA A 531 26.98 1.07 -9.16
N THR A 532 25.84 0.35 -9.24
CA THR A 532 24.50 0.93 -9.44
C THR A 532 23.51 0.70 -8.31
N GLY A 533 23.93 0.11 -7.19
CA GLY A 533 23.06 -0.26 -6.05
C GLY A 533 22.47 -1.66 -6.20
N VAL A 534 21.59 -2.03 -5.26
CA VAL A 534 20.89 -3.33 -5.23
C VAL A 534 20.00 -3.47 -6.45
N THR A 535 19.98 -4.66 -7.05
CA THR A 535 19.10 -4.94 -8.19
C THR A 535 17.68 -5.22 -7.70
N PRO A 536 16.62 -4.70 -8.37
CA PRO A 536 15.24 -5.07 -8.05
C PRO A 536 15.05 -6.60 -8.05
N GLY A 537 14.39 -7.12 -7.02
CA GLY A 537 14.26 -8.56 -6.76
C GLY A 537 15.38 -9.16 -5.89
N CYS A 538 16.41 -8.39 -5.52
CA CYS A 538 17.47 -8.82 -4.60
C CYS A 538 17.38 -8.20 -3.20
N GLU A 539 16.31 -7.47 -2.88
CA GLU A 539 16.11 -6.73 -1.62
C GLU A 539 16.04 -7.65 -0.40
N MET A 540 15.63 -8.90 -0.62
CA MET A 540 15.61 -9.94 0.41
C MET A 540 17.02 -10.35 0.86
N MET A 541 18.03 -10.12 0.00
CA MET A 541 19.43 -10.44 0.24
C MET A 541 20.23 -9.27 0.82
N ASP A 542 19.67 -8.06 0.86
CA ASP A 542 20.27 -6.86 1.47
C ASP A 542 19.93 -6.84 2.98
N PHE A 543 20.72 -7.55 3.78
CA PHE A 543 20.45 -7.72 5.21
C PHE A 543 20.72 -6.46 6.03
N ASP A 544 21.70 -5.63 5.65
CA ASP A 544 21.97 -4.40 6.39
C ASP A 544 21.19 -3.17 5.87
N GLY A 545 20.53 -3.32 4.72
CA GLY A 545 19.66 -2.31 4.12
C GLY A 545 20.42 -1.16 3.47
N ASN A 546 21.69 -1.36 3.08
CA ASN A 546 22.53 -0.28 2.56
C ASN A 546 22.45 -0.09 1.03
N ALA A 547 21.55 -0.85 0.37
CA ALA A 547 21.40 -0.95 -1.08
C ALA A 547 22.61 -1.55 -1.81
N VAL A 548 23.40 -2.39 -1.16
CA VAL A 548 24.55 -3.11 -1.74
C VAL A 548 24.59 -4.52 -1.18
N ILE A 549 24.58 -5.52 -2.05
CA ILE A 549 24.79 -6.91 -1.63
C ILE A 549 26.29 -7.14 -1.47
N ASP A 550 26.75 -7.29 -0.22
CA ASP A 550 28.15 -7.44 0.09
C ASP A 550 28.44 -8.53 1.14
N CYS A 551 29.53 -8.33 1.89
CA CYS A 551 30.01 -9.30 2.85
C CYS A 551 29.29 -9.25 4.18
N ASP A 552 28.73 -8.10 4.57
CA ASP A 552 27.92 -8.01 5.78
C ASP A 552 26.63 -8.82 5.59
N ASP A 553 26.07 -8.81 4.38
CA ASP A 553 24.91 -9.63 4.02
C ASP A 553 25.23 -11.12 3.97
N ALA A 554 26.36 -11.49 3.35
CA ALA A 554 26.80 -12.87 3.31
C ALA A 554 27.03 -13.45 4.72
N ASN A 555 27.62 -12.66 5.61
CA ASN A 555 27.82 -13.04 7.01
C ASN A 555 26.48 -13.19 7.75
N ALA A 556 25.52 -12.29 7.49
CA ALA A 556 24.19 -12.35 8.09
C ALA A 556 23.43 -13.61 7.63
N LEU A 557 23.44 -13.92 6.33
CA LEU A 557 22.83 -15.12 5.78
C LEU A 557 23.45 -16.41 6.37
N LEU A 558 24.79 -16.48 6.42
CA LEU A 558 25.50 -17.64 7.00
C LEU A 558 25.23 -17.82 8.50
N ALA A 559 24.95 -16.73 9.23
CA ALA A 559 24.60 -16.79 10.64
C ALA A 559 23.22 -17.44 10.87
N LEU A 560 22.33 -17.42 9.87
CA LEU A 560 21.01 -18.06 9.90
C LEU A 560 21.03 -19.52 9.45
N TRP A 561 22.15 -20.00 8.90
CA TRP A 561 22.28 -21.33 8.31
C TRP A 561 21.71 -22.44 9.20
N SER A 562 20.65 -23.08 8.72
CA SER A 562 19.95 -24.17 9.43
C SER A 562 19.85 -25.46 8.61
N GLY A 563 20.14 -25.41 7.30
CA GLY A 563 20.18 -26.56 6.43
C GLY A 563 21.17 -27.62 6.94
N GLY A 564 20.67 -28.80 7.30
CA GLY A 564 21.49 -29.88 7.85
C GLY A 564 22.69 -30.22 6.95
N GLY A 565 23.89 -29.84 7.37
CA GLY A 565 25.10 -29.94 6.55
C GLY A 565 26.23 -29.04 7.03
N VAL A 566 27.32 -28.97 6.28
CA VAL A 566 28.36 -27.95 6.47
C VAL A 566 27.95 -26.74 5.67
N ALA A 567 27.92 -25.56 6.30
CA ALA A 567 27.66 -24.30 5.60
C ALA A 567 28.59 -24.17 4.36
N PRO A 568 28.07 -23.64 3.25
CA PRO A 568 28.80 -23.58 1.99
C PRO A 568 30.06 -22.74 2.17
N THR A 569 31.15 -23.19 1.55
CA THR A 569 32.36 -22.39 1.49
C THR A 569 32.09 -21.20 0.58
N PRO A 570 32.21 -19.94 1.06
CA PRO A 570 31.98 -18.78 0.20
C PRO A 570 32.94 -18.78 -1.00
N PRO A 571 32.57 -18.13 -2.13
CA PRO A 571 33.48 -17.97 -3.26
C PRO A 571 34.82 -17.38 -2.81
N ALA A 572 35.90 -17.79 -3.48
CA ALA A 572 37.25 -17.30 -3.17
C ALA A 572 37.31 -15.77 -3.15
N THR A 573 36.54 -15.11 -4.02
CA THR A 573 36.40 -13.64 -4.05
C THR A 573 35.91 -13.09 -2.72
N LEU A 574 34.80 -13.61 -2.17
CA LEU A 574 34.27 -13.25 -0.85
C LEU A 574 35.24 -13.59 0.28
N CYS A 575 35.88 -14.76 0.20
CA CYS A 575 36.82 -15.19 1.23
C CYS A 575 38.08 -14.30 1.27
N ILE A 576 38.55 -13.81 0.11
CA ILE A 576 39.71 -12.94 0.00
C ILE A 576 39.37 -11.50 0.41
N THR A 577 38.21 -10.98 0.01
CA THR A 577 37.82 -9.60 0.36
C THR A 577 37.36 -9.47 1.80
N CYS A 578 36.76 -10.52 2.39
CA CYS A 578 35.96 -10.36 3.60
C CYS A 578 36.21 -11.39 4.71
N GLY A 579 37.12 -12.35 4.54
CA GLY A 579 37.50 -13.27 5.62
C GLY A 579 36.39 -14.22 6.10
N VAL A 580 35.28 -14.31 5.34
CA VAL A 580 34.06 -15.08 5.64
C VAL A 580 34.34 -16.58 5.84
N CYS A 581 35.42 -17.08 5.23
CA CYS A 581 35.93 -18.45 5.42
C CYS A 581 36.33 -18.80 6.87
N SER A 582 36.52 -17.82 7.78
CA SER A 582 37.00 -18.07 9.15
C SER A 582 35.93 -18.57 10.13
N ASN A 583 34.64 -18.47 9.79
CA ASN A 583 33.53 -18.87 10.68
C ASN A 583 32.99 -20.28 10.42
N VAL A 584 33.45 -20.97 9.37
CA VAL A 584 33.01 -22.34 9.04
C VAL A 584 33.88 -23.38 9.74
N ALA A 585 33.95 -23.34 11.08
CA ALA A 585 34.42 -24.47 11.91
C ALA A 585 34.26 -24.21 13.42
N ALA A 586 33.03 -24.27 13.95
CA ALA A 586 32.81 -24.37 15.40
C ALA A 586 32.20 -25.74 15.78
N GLY A 587 32.80 -26.83 15.29
CA GLY A 587 32.42 -28.21 15.62
C GLY A 587 33.60 -29.16 15.92
N GLY A 588 34.83 -28.66 15.98
CA GLY A 588 36.04 -29.44 16.25
C GLY A 588 37.14 -28.55 16.87
N PRO A 589 38.14 -29.13 17.56
CA PRO A 589 39.10 -28.35 18.33
C PRO A 589 39.90 -27.41 17.42
N ALA A 590 40.00 -26.15 17.86
CA ALA A 590 40.58 -25.00 17.16
C ALA A 590 41.78 -25.35 16.26
N GLY A 591 41.57 -25.21 14.95
CA GLY A 591 42.61 -25.11 13.94
C GLY A 591 42.31 -23.87 13.10
N THR A 592 43.25 -22.93 13.09
CA THR A 592 43.26 -21.77 12.18
C THR A 592 43.21 -22.25 10.73
N VAL A 593 42.15 -21.90 9.99
CA VAL A 593 42.10 -22.08 8.54
C VAL A 593 43.06 -21.04 7.94
N GLY A 594 44.19 -21.51 7.43
CA GLY A 594 45.19 -20.68 6.74
C GLY A 594 44.81 -20.46 5.29
N LEU A 595 45.38 -19.43 4.67
CA LEU A 595 45.25 -19.09 3.23
C LEU A 595 45.66 -20.24 2.27
N GLU A 596 46.17 -21.34 2.79
CA GLU A 596 46.63 -22.54 2.08
C GLU A 596 45.50 -23.52 1.70
N ASP A 597 44.29 -23.37 2.24
CA ASP A 597 43.12 -24.19 1.87
C ASP A 597 42.34 -23.66 0.65
N LEU A 598 42.72 -22.49 0.11
CA LEU A 598 42.16 -21.91 -1.11
C LEU A 598 42.92 -22.45 -2.33
N ASN A 599 42.37 -23.47 -3.00
CA ASN A 599 42.83 -23.94 -4.31
C ASN A 599 42.59 -22.86 -5.40
N ILE A 600 43.44 -21.84 -5.44
CA ILE A 600 43.50 -20.87 -6.54
C ILE A 600 44.21 -21.53 -7.72
N VAL A 601 43.44 -22.06 -8.68
CA VAL A 601 43.95 -22.38 -10.01
C VAL A 601 43.73 -21.17 -10.92
N LEU A 602 44.70 -20.24 -10.92
CA LEU A 602 44.75 -19.14 -11.88
C LEU A 602 45.14 -19.67 -13.27
N PHE A 603 44.15 -19.90 -14.15
CA PHE A 603 44.42 -20.08 -15.58
C PHE A 603 44.57 -18.73 -16.26
N SER A 604 45.82 -18.31 -16.48
CA SER A 604 46.15 -17.27 -17.45
C SER A 604 46.29 -17.91 -18.85
N PHE A 605 45.37 -17.63 -19.76
CA PHE A 605 45.55 -17.92 -21.19
C PHE A 605 46.57 -16.94 -21.79
N GLY A 606 47.85 -17.35 -21.77
CA GLY A 606 48.94 -16.73 -22.52
C GLY A 606 49.32 -17.59 -23.71
N SER A 607 49.18 -17.03 -24.92
CA SER A 607 49.49 -17.67 -26.19
C SER A 607 50.99 -17.99 -26.35
N SER A 608 51.41 -19.23 -26.08
CA SER A 608 52.46 -19.96 -26.81
C SER A 608 52.74 -21.31 -26.14
N GLY A 609 52.66 -22.40 -26.92
CA GLY A 609 52.71 -23.76 -26.40
C GLY A 609 54.05 -24.18 -25.79
N ASN A 610 53.98 -24.83 -24.62
CA ASN A 610 54.66 -26.09 -24.28
C ASN A 610 54.15 -26.56 -22.89
N PRO A 611 53.90 -27.86 -22.65
CA PRO A 611 53.50 -28.33 -21.33
C PRO A 611 54.73 -28.36 -20.40
N ILE A 612 54.68 -27.59 -19.30
CA ILE A 612 55.63 -27.73 -18.19
C ILE A 612 55.09 -28.87 -17.31
N GLY A 613 55.94 -29.88 -17.08
CA GLY A 613 55.61 -31.07 -16.32
C GLY A 613 55.45 -30.78 -14.82
N THR A 614 54.70 -31.67 -14.18
CA THR A 614 54.55 -31.80 -12.73
C THR A 614 55.92 -31.89 -12.04
N ASN A 615 56.28 -30.91 -11.22
CA ASN A 615 57.36 -31.07 -10.25
C ASN A 615 56.80 -31.85 -9.06
N GLY A 616 57.21 -33.11 -8.95
CA GLY A 616 57.05 -33.88 -7.73
C GLY A 616 57.94 -33.31 -6.65
N ASP A 617 57.36 -33.13 -5.47
CA ASP A 617 58.08 -33.15 -4.22
C ASP A 617 57.91 -34.53 -3.58
N THR A 618 59.01 -35.07 -3.08
CA THR A 618 59.16 -36.44 -2.57
C THR A 618 59.99 -36.44 -1.30
N ASP A 619 59.49 -35.79 -0.25
CA ASP A 619 59.69 -36.25 1.12
C ASP A 619 58.42 -36.03 1.96
N CYS A 620 58.03 -37.10 2.65
CA CYS A 620 56.83 -37.15 3.48
C CYS A 620 57.21 -36.89 4.94
N ASP A 621 57.67 -35.69 5.31
CA ASP A 621 57.95 -35.37 6.71
C ASP A 621 57.22 -34.15 7.31
N GLY A 622 56.50 -33.36 6.51
CA GLY A 622 55.43 -32.51 7.03
C GLY A 622 55.91 -31.39 7.96
N ASP A 623 57.02 -30.73 7.63
CA ASP A 623 57.29 -29.37 8.08
C ASP A 623 57.57 -28.43 6.89
N THR A 624 57.21 -27.15 7.06
CA THR A 624 57.59 -26.06 6.17
C THR A 624 58.69 -25.27 6.87
N ASP A 625 59.93 -25.39 6.40
CA ASP A 625 61.01 -24.50 6.83
C ASP A 625 61.12 -23.25 5.92
N LEU A 626 61.71 -22.20 6.48
CA LEU A 626 61.70 -20.81 5.98
C LEU A 626 62.45 -20.58 4.63
N ALA A 627 62.74 -21.63 3.87
CA ALA A 627 63.49 -21.55 2.61
C ALA A 627 62.62 -21.17 1.38
N ASP A 628 61.29 -21.30 1.45
CA ASP A 628 60.40 -21.16 0.28
C ASP A 628 59.78 -19.77 0.06
N LEU A 629 60.03 -18.81 0.96
CA LEU A 629 59.32 -17.53 1.00
C LEU A 629 59.96 -16.37 0.21
N ASN A 630 60.94 -16.64 -0.67
CA ASN A 630 61.73 -15.56 -1.31
C ASN A 630 61.40 -15.23 -2.77
N ASN A 631 60.25 -15.65 -3.32
CA ASN A 631 59.89 -15.33 -4.71
C ASN A 631 58.44 -14.86 -4.89
N VAL A 632 58.03 -13.78 -4.22
CA VAL A 632 56.90 -12.97 -4.70
C VAL A 632 57.26 -11.49 -4.49
N LEU A 633 57.88 -10.89 -5.50
CA LEU A 633 58.06 -9.44 -5.59
C LEU A 633 56.96 -8.87 -6.49
N PHE A 634 56.20 -7.91 -5.95
CA PHE A 634 55.15 -7.15 -6.62
C PHE A 634 55.65 -6.44 -7.88
N ASP A 635 54.91 -6.53 -9.00
CA ASP A 635 55.08 -5.66 -10.16
C ASP A 635 53.90 -4.66 -10.22
N PHE A 636 54.15 -3.44 -9.73
CA PHE A 636 53.30 -2.29 -10.03
C PHE A 636 53.82 -1.67 -11.34
N GLY A 637 53.03 -1.80 -12.41
CA GLY A 637 53.29 -1.09 -13.65
C GLY A 637 53.14 0.42 -13.48
N ALA A 638 54.16 1.18 -13.90
CA ALA A 638 53.99 2.47 -14.58
C ALA A 638 55.34 2.96 -15.15
N VAL A 639 55.38 3.05 -16.47
CA VAL A 639 56.43 3.71 -17.24
C VAL A 639 56.25 5.24 -17.12
N VAL A 640 57.29 5.95 -16.66
CA VAL A 640 57.54 7.36 -17.01
C VAL A 640 59.05 7.54 -17.24
N PRO A 641 59.50 8.07 -18.40
CA PRO A 641 60.92 8.19 -18.70
C PRO A 641 61.47 9.55 -18.30
N CYS A 642 62.63 9.56 -17.66
CA CYS A 642 63.57 10.68 -17.69
C CYS A 642 64.98 10.08 -17.73
N GLY A 643 65.69 10.23 -18.85
CA GLY A 643 67.15 10.02 -18.92
C GLY A 643 67.87 11.37 -18.94
N PRO A 644 69.16 11.36 -19.33
CA PRO A 644 70.28 10.69 -18.67
C PRO A 644 70.75 11.39 -17.38
#